data_AF-A0A317SQ38-F1
#
_entry.id   AF-A0A317SQ38-F1
#
_cell.length_a   1.000
_cell.length_b   1.000
_cell.length_c   1.000
_cell.angle_alpha   90.00
_cell.angle_beta   90.00
_cell.angle_gamma   90.00
#
_symmetry.space_group_name_H-M   'P 1'
#
loop_
_entity.id
_entity.type
_entity.pdbx_description
1 polymer ?
#
loop_
_entity_poly.entity_id
_entity_poly.type
_entity_poly.pdbx_seq_one_letter_code
_entity_poly.pdbx_strand_id
1 'polypeptide(L)'
;MHWLTPLRSSLLLLLAAAVGESQDTPIFPGPWERYIQAPESRQVRPQKVYYTEGTVSAATDSSGITVLKGQGALVTYEFAQNIAGRLFFEVDSATTSKHQSIGIAFSESPRFIGRRTDGTGDRIEYDLTHFQPLTSGLNSLDQDHVRGAFKYVTFFIPHPNDPKVGQALPHIASLTTKSLAADLSDLAQMKAGTRGGQQPLLPAESVGFKDIWVNYSAFPSHENPRRYTGYFYSNDNLLNRIWYAGAYTLQITTIPPKEGGTLIDLNKVVDDNRARHGTWYSNFTISNGTSVTTDGAKRDRMVYAGDMTLAAPGIAVSTYDLVSVKNALDTLFEHYYHSSHDEGGKDSGMIRLPYAGPPMGFRFEFSDTYHMHALLGVYQYVLYSGDFDYLKHLWWKYVQAIEYSTSKISKHTGLMYVTSGNDWLRPGMGGENIEAQGILLKTLFGSVKLAEWLGEDGYKFKDVKGRDLKQLITLWEGYMAALKKGVMAPGKLWSEKVGLFCDNPGDRQGIFPQDGNSWAVATGLVTGDIARRISRELKNRWGTYGAPAVELPNTISPFASGFELQAHTQIGNYQNALDLMRRQWGYMLDGPGFTNSTLVEGFRMDGDIQYPAYWSSTRNSHAHGWSAGPTSVLTDSILGIKLLSPLGKTWSITPQPGDLTHVEGGFQTSLGKFVVNYDKTAEEEILEVETPEGSFGTLNWGGLVGGMGMETGGKWRLTKGKDGRVRGGKVGDRFVYQNGPSRGRPQDAGTEEL
;
A
#
# COMPACT_ATOMS: atom_id res chain seq x y z
N MET A 1 5.02 17.65 -58.72
CA MET A 1 4.50 18.75 -57.89
C MET A 1 3.01 18.50 -57.64
N HIS A 2 2.61 18.45 -56.37
CA HIS A 2 1.27 18.57 -55.78
C HIS A 2 0.09 17.76 -56.36
N TRP A 3 -0.49 16.76 -55.67
CA TRP A 3 -1.13 16.64 -54.32
C TRP A 3 -2.68 16.80 -54.38
N LEU A 4 -3.35 15.82 -53.72
CA LEU A 4 -4.66 15.83 -53.03
C LEU A 4 -5.97 15.45 -53.77
N THR A 5 -6.55 14.30 -53.40
CA THR A 5 -7.76 14.11 -52.54
C THR A 5 -8.32 12.67 -52.66
N PRO A 6 -9.22 12.15 -51.78
CA PRO A 6 -9.63 12.60 -50.44
C PRO A 6 -9.61 11.48 -49.36
N LEU A 7 -9.18 11.84 -48.14
CA LEU A 7 -9.48 11.08 -46.91
C LEU A 7 -10.72 11.70 -46.25
N ARG A 8 -11.89 11.09 -46.46
CA ARG A 8 -13.11 11.35 -45.68
C ARG A 8 -13.77 10.02 -45.36
N SER A 9 -13.25 9.30 -44.36
CA SER A 9 -13.96 8.18 -43.70
C SER A 9 -13.43 7.84 -42.28
N SER A 10 -12.38 8.50 -41.78
CA SER A 10 -11.77 8.13 -40.49
C SER A 10 -12.07 9.08 -39.31
N LEU A 11 -13.04 9.99 -39.43
CA LEU A 11 -13.30 11.01 -38.40
C LEU A 11 -14.65 10.86 -37.65
N LEU A 12 -15.47 9.87 -38.00
CA LEU A 12 -16.78 9.65 -37.36
C LEU A 12 -16.85 8.44 -36.41
N LEU A 13 -15.76 7.68 -36.26
CA LEU A 13 -15.64 6.59 -35.27
C LEU A 13 -14.88 6.99 -33.99
N LEU A 14 -14.42 8.24 -33.89
CA LEU A 14 -13.70 8.78 -32.72
C LEU A 14 -14.55 9.77 -31.89
N LEU A 15 -15.84 9.92 -32.19
CA LEU A 15 -16.72 10.91 -31.54
C LEU A 15 -17.96 10.30 -30.87
N ALA A 16 -18.05 8.96 -30.76
CA ALA A 16 -19.15 8.27 -30.08
C ALA A 16 -18.74 7.60 -28.75
N ALA A 17 -17.53 7.84 -28.23
CA ALA A 17 -17.06 7.33 -26.93
C ALA A 17 -16.76 8.45 -25.91
N ALA A 18 -17.36 9.62 -26.10
CA ALA A 18 -17.23 10.75 -25.18
C ALA A 18 -18.60 11.42 -24.93
N VAL A 19 -19.61 10.63 -24.58
CA VAL A 19 -20.63 11.14 -23.65
C VAL A 19 -20.01 10.93 -22.28
N GLY A 20 -19.27 11.94 -21.82
CA GLY A 20 -18.59 11.90 -20.54
C GLY A 20 -19.63 11.66 -19.44
N GLU A 21 -19.62 10.46 -18.86
CA GLU A 21 -20.06 10.32 -17.48
C GLU A 21 -19.30 11.37 -16.67
N SER A 22 -20.02 12.21 -15.93
CA SER A 22 -19.40 13.22 -15.09
C SER A 22 -18.31 12.57 -14.23
N GLN A 23 -17.18 13.25 -14.04
CA GLN A 23 -16.10 12.77 -13.16
C GLN A 23 -16.55 12.52 -11.72
N ASP A 24 -17.78 12.91 -11.36
CA ASP A 24 -18.39 12.75 -10.05
C ASP A 24 -19.21 11.46 -9.87
N THR A 25 -19.54 10.71 -10.93
CA THR A 25 -20.36 9.50 -10.78
C THR A 25 -19.51 8.31 -10.34
N PRO A 26 -19.89 7.58 -9.26
CA PRO A 26 -19.21 6.35 -8.88
C PRO A 26 -19.29 5.30 -9.99
N ILE A 27 -18.16 4.65 -10.29
CA ILE A 27 -18.08 3.57 -11.30
C ILE A 27 -18.87 2.34 -10.84
N PHE A 28 -18.87 2.10 -9.52
CA PHE A 28 -19.59 1.04 -8.84
C PHE A 28 -20.46 1.66 -7.74
N PRO A 29 -21.67 2.13 -8.05
CA PRO A 29 -22.56 2.70 -7.05
C PRO A 29 -23.12 1.60 -6.14
N GLY A 30 -23.12 1.82 -4.83
CA GLY A 30 -23.66 0.81 -3.92
C GLY A 30 -23.47 1.05 -2.42
N PRO A 31 -23.99 0.15 -1.57
CA PRO A 31 -23.97 0.31 -0.12
C PRO A 31 -22.56 0.29 0.50
N TRP A 32 -21.55 -0.14 -0.26
CA TRP A 32 -20.14 -0.18 0.14
C TRP A 32 -19.47 1.20 0.14
N GLU A 33 -20.05 2.21 -0.52
CA GLU A 33 -19.52 3.58 -0.53
C GLU A 33 -19.35 4.16 0.88
N ARG A 34 -20.14 3.68 1.85
CA ARG A 34 -20.03 4.05 3.28
C ARG A 34 -18.67 3.69 3.91
N TYR A 35 -17.91 2.78 3.31
CA TYR A 35 -16.59 2.38 3.80
C TYR A 35 -15.45 3.17 3.16
N ILE A 36 -15.69 3.92 2.08
CA ILE A 36 -14.68 4.75 1.42
C ILE A 36 -14.18 5.80 2.41
N GLN A 37 -12.90 5.70 2.75
CA GLN A 37 -12.23 6.59 3.71
C GLN A 37 -11.75 7.91 3.07
N ALA A 38 -11.68 7.96 1.73
CA ALA A 38 -11.29 9.16 1.01
C ALA A 38 -12.22 10.35 1.34
N PRO A 39 -11.70 11.57 1.53
CA PRO A 39 -12.53 12.71 1.92
C PRO A 39 -13.52 13.09 0.82
N GLU A 40 -14.69 13.64 1.17
CA GLU A 40 -15.71 14.06 0.20
C GLU A 40 -15.28 15.26 -0.65
N SER A 41 -14.33 16.06 -0.15
CA SER A 41 -13.79 17.19 -0.90
C SER A 41 -12.29 17.34 -0.63
N ARG A 42 -11.63 18.13 -1.48
CA ARG A 42 -10.22 18.52 -1.30
C ARG A 42 -10.02 19.46 -0.10
N GLN A 43 -11.08 20.05 0.47
CA GLN A 43 -11.02 20.88 1.68
C GLN A 43 -11.58 20.09 2.87
N VAL A 44 -10.69 19.46 3.62
CA VAL A 44 -11.10 18.58 4.72
C VAL A 44 -11.10 19.37 6.02
N ARG A 45 -12.21 19.35 6.75
CA ARG A 45 -12.33 19.96 8.08
C ARG A 45 -12.20 18.90 9.18
N PRO A 46 -11.70 19.25 10.37
CA PRO A 46 -11.74 18.35 11.51
C PRO A 46 -13.17 17.97 11.87
N GLN A 47 -13.37 16.73 12.34
CA GLN A 47 -14.68 16.23 12.73
C GLN A 47 -15.09 16.73 14.11
N LYS A 48 -14.13 16.87 15.02
CA LYS A 48 -14.37 17.30 16.41
C LYS A 48 -13.12 17.85 17.09
N VAL A 49 -13.33 18.56 18.19
CA VAL A 49 -12.29 18.79 19.20
C VAL A 49 -12.08 17.48 19.96
N TYR A 50 -10.85 16.97 19.94
CA TYR A 50 -10.47 15.71 20.59
C TYR A 50 -10.01 15.91 22.03
N TYR A 51 -9.20 16.94 22.28
CA TYR A 51 -8.59 17.18 23.58
C TYR A 51 -8.31 18.68 23.77
N THR A 52 -8.37 19.15 25.02
CA THR A 52 -8.04 20.51 25.40
C THR A 52 -7.24 20.51 26.70
N GLU A 53 -6.34 21.46 26.87
CA GLU A 53 -5.59 21.70 28.11
C GLU A 53 -5.58 23.21 28.41
N GLY A 54 -5.62 23.58 29.69
CA GLY A 54 -5.67 24.99 30.10
C GLY A 54 -7.05 25.62 29.90
N THR A 55 -7.09 26.94 29.69
CA THR A 55 -8.37 27.66 29.54
C THR A 55 -8.77 27.69 28.08
N VAL A 56 -9.72 26.83 27.70
CA VAL A 56 -10.29 26.78 26.36
C VAL A 56 -11.79 27.00 26.46
N SER A 57 -12.31 28.06 25.84
CA SER A 57 -13.75 28.18 25.60
C SER A 57 -14.01 27.69 24.19
N ALA A 58 -14.37 26.41 24.08
CA ALA A 58 -14.94 25.84 22.86
C ALA A 58 -16.40 26.27 22.81
N ALA A 59 -16.82 26.89 21.71
CA ALA A 59 -18.21 27.31 21.59
C ALA A 59 -19.15 26.10 21.69
N THR A 60 -19.99 26.10 22.72
CA THR A 60 -21.29 25.39 22.72
C THR A 60 -22.42 26.35 22.29
N ASP A 61 -22.05 27.59 21.96
CA ASP A 61 -22.86 28.74 21.63
C ASP A 61 -22.71 29.14 20.15
N SER A 62 -23.69 29.91 19.67
CA SER A 62 -24.01 30.19 18.26
C SER A 62 -22.95 30.94 17.43
N SER A 63 -21.72 31.11 17.95
CA SER A 63 -20.62 31.83 17.26
C SER A 63 -19.67 30.92 16.47
N GLY A 64 -19.54 29.64 16.85
CA GLY A 64 -18.64 28.68 16.18
C GLY A 64 -17.13 28.90 16.40
N ILE A 65 -16.72 29.76 17.35
CA ILE A 65 -15.31 30.12 17.56
C ILE A 65 -14.69 29.32 18.72
N THR A 66 -13.52 28.72 18.51
CA THR A 66 -12.72 28.11 19.60
C THR A 66 -11.68 29.11 20.09
N VAL A 67 -11.72 29.48 21.37
CA VAL A 67 -10.80 30.47 21.96
C VAL A 67 -9.89 29.83 23.00
N LEU A 68 -8.58 29.93 22.76
CA LEU A 68 -7.52 29.61 23.72
C LEU A 68 -7.21 30.84 24.57
N LYS A 69 -7.04 30.67 25.88
CA LYS A 69 -6.66 31.75 26.80
C LYS A 69 -5.48 31.37 27.68
N GLY A 70 -4.45 32.18 27.58
CA GLY A 70 -3.21 32.12 28.34
C GLY A 70 -2.20 31.11 27.85
N GLN A 71 -0.94 31.38 28.18
CA GLN A 71 0.20 30.54 27.79
C GLN A 71 0.02 29.11 28.25
N GLY A 72 0.29 28.16 27.35
CA GLY A 72 0.09 26.74 27.60
C GLY A 72 -1.32 26.24 27.28
N ALA A 73 -2.31 27.09 27.05
CA ALA A 73 -3.61 26.63 26.58
C ALA A 73 -3.48 25.95 25.21
N LEU A 74 -4.10 24.78 25.04
CA LEU A 74 -4.06 24.02 23.79
C LEU A 74 -5.39 23.39 23.43
N VAL A 75 -5.60 23.21 22.14
CA VAL A 75 -6.71 22.44 21.57
C VAL A 75 -6.19 21.49 20.49
N THR A 76 -6.58 20.23 20.57
CA THR A 76 -6.33 19.21 19.54
C THR A 76 -7.62 18.91 18.81
N TYR A 77 -7.60 18.99 17.49
CA TYR A 77 -8.67 18.58 16.61
C TYR A 77 -8.39 17.20 16.01
N GLU A 78 -9.42 16.37 15.87
CA GLU A 78 -9.36 15.06 15.19
C GLU A 78 -10.10 15.15 13.85
N PHE A 79 -9.45 14.68 12.78
CA PHE A 79 -10.08 14.42 11.49
C PHE A 79 -10.70 13.02 11.49
N ALA A 80 -11.78 12.83 10.72
CA ALA A 80 -12.48 11.53 10.65
C ALA A 80 -11.53 10.40 10.21
N GLN A 81 -10.66 10.69 9.24
CA GLN A 81 -9.61 9.80 8.75
C GLN A 81 -8.23 10.45 8.92
N ASN A 82 -7.18 9.63 8.83
CA ASN A 82 -5.82 10.11 8.57
C ASN A 82 -5.82 10.88 7.24
N ILE A 83 -5.26 12.09 7.18
CA ILE A 83 -5.26 12.97 6.00
C ILE A 83 -3.86 13.50 5.72
N ALA A 84 -3.61 14.03 4.53
CA ALA A 84 -2.34 14.66 4.18
C ALA A 84 -2.58 15.94 3.39
N GLY A 85 -1.78 16.98 3.63
CA GLY A 85 -1.88 18.23 2.90
C GLY A 85 -1.50 19.47 3.69
N ARG A 86 -1.86 20.62 3.12
CA ARG A 86 -1.51 21.95 3.65
C ARG A 86 -2.61 22.49 4.55
N LEU A 87 -2.25 22.90 5.75
CA LEU A 87 -3.17 23.42 6.76
C LEU A 87 -3.51 24.90 6.53
N PHE A 88 -4.80 25.22 6.63
CA PHE A 88 -5.38 26.56 6.58
C PHE A 88 -6.28 26.76 7.81
N PHE A 89 -6.36 28.00 8.28
CA PHE A 89 -7.23 28.35 9.40
C PHE A 89 -7.56 29.84 9.42
N GLU A 90 -8.72 30.18 9.96
CA GLU A 90 -9.16 31.57 10.13
C GLU A 90 -9.05 32.03 11.57
N VAL A 91 -8.32 33.12 11.79
CA VAL A 91 -8.13 33.75 13.09
C VAL A 91 -9.08 34.93 13.29
N ASP A 92 -9.82 34.89 14.38
CA ASP A 92 -10.73 35.96 14.77
C ASP A 92 -9.97 37.13 15.42
N SER A 93 -10.10 38.33 14.84
CA SER A 93 -9.42 39.53 15.34
C SER A 93 -9.99 40.06 16.66
N ALA A 94 -11.27 39.80 16.95
CA ALA A 94 -11.92 40.30 18.16
C ALA A 94 -11.46 39.54 19.43
N THR A 95 -11.05 38.28 19.26
CA THR A 95 -10.63 37.40 20.36
C THR A 95 -9.13 37.11 20.36
N THR A 96 -8.37 37.64 19.39
CA THR A 96 -6.93 37.41 19.28
C THR A 96 -6.11 38.64 19.66
N SER A 97 -5.17 38.46 20.60
CA SER A 97 -4.23 39.52 21.00
C SER A 97 -3.28 39.91 19.86
N LYS A 98 -2.83 41.17 19.79
CA LYS A 98 -1.94 41.66 18.73
C LYS A 98 -0.54 41.01 18.79
N HIS A 99 0.09 40.79 17.62
CA HIS A 99 1.47 40.29 17.44
C HIS A 99 1.75 38.89 18.03
N GLN A 100 0.76 38.01 17.99
CA GLN A 100 0.88 36.64 18.52
C GLN A 100 1.46 35.64 17.51
N SER A 101 2.04 34.56 18.05
CA SER A 101 2.35 33.34 17.31
C SER A 101 1.66 32.15 17.96
N ILE A 102 1.33 31.14 17.16
CA ILE A 102 0.72 29.90 17.64
C ILE A 102 1.63 28.72 17.36
N GLY A 103 1.78 27.82 18.34
CA GLY A 103 2.41 26.52 18.13
C GLY A 103 1.45 25.56 17.44
N ILE A 104 1.95 24.85 16.43
CA ILE A 104 1.20 23.86 15.65
C ILE A 104 1.95 22.53 15.68
N ALA A 105 1.25 21.46 16.05
CA ALA A 105 1.78 20.10 16.10
C ALA A 105 0.85 19.10 15.41
N PHE A 106 1.44 18.10 14.75
CA PHE A 106 0.70 17.08 14.00
C PHE A 106 0.95 15.68 14.56
N SER A 107 -0.05 14.81 14.49
CA SER A 107 0.18 13.38 14.68
C SER A 107 -0.79 12.49 13.92
N GLU A 108 -0.33 11.33 13.46
CA GLU A 108 -1.19 10.24 13.00
C GLU A 108 -1.87 9.50 14.15
N SER A 109 -1.16 9.33 15.28
CA SER A 109 -1.62 8.53 16.41
C SER A 109 -2.16 9.41 17.55
N PRO A 110 -3.26 9.02 18.22
CA PRO A 110 -3.67 9.69 19.44
C PRO A 110 -2.60 9.59 20.56
N ARG A 111 -1.61 8.69 20.43
CA ARG A 111 -0.50 8.55 21.40
C ARG A 111 0.42 9.76 21.43
N PHE A 112 0.59 10.46 20.31
CA PHE A 112 1.59 11.54 20.20
C PHE A 112 0.95 12.93 20.17
N ILE A 113 -0.35 13.05 20.49
CA ILE A 113 -1.00 14.37 20.55
C ILE A 113 -0.44 15.22 21.68
N GLY A 114 -0.36 16.53 21.41
CA GLY A 114 0.17 17.50 22.34
C GLY A 114 0.97 18.58 21.62
N ARG A 115 1.98 19.12 22.28
CA ARG A 115 2.75 20.28 21.79
C ARG A 115 3.92 19.91 20.85
N ARG A 116 4.08 18.62 20.55
CA ARG A 116 5.16 18.06 19.72
C ARG A 116 4.58 17.33 18.52
N THR A 117 5.26 17.43 17.39
CA THR A 117 4.90 16.75 16.15
C THR A 117 5.55 15.37 16.13
N ASP A 118 4.81 14.33 15.75
CA ASP A 118 5.40 12.99 15.60
C ASP A 118 6.48 12.97 14.50
N GLY A 119 7.46 12.08 14.64
CA GLY A 119 8.71 12.15 13.88
C GLY A 119 8.56 11.72 12.42
N THR A 120 9.25 12.40 11.50
CA THR A 120 9.45 11.92 10.12
C THR A 120 10.84 11.34 9.88
N GLY A 121 11.80 11.57 10.77
CA GLY A 121 13.19 11.10 10.65
C GLY A 121 13.77 10.48 11.92
N ASP A 122 15.04 10.09 11.87
CA ASP A 122 15.70 9.30 12.92
C ASP A 122 16.61 10.10 13.86
N ARG A 123 16.91 11.36 13.57
CA ARG A 123 17.89 12.13 14.36
C ARG A 123 17.35 12.56 15.71
N ILE A 124 16.06 12.83 15.80
CA ILE A 124 15.39 13.32 17.01
C ILE A 124 14.05 12.61 17.17
N GLU A 125 13.55 12.52 18.39
CA GLU A 125 12.35 11.73 18.69
C GLU A 125 11.08 12.35 18.11
N TYR A 126 10.95 13.68 18.15
CA TYR A 126 9.80 14.42 17.64
C TYR A 126 10.28 15.46 16.65
N ASP A 127 9.54 15.66 15.58
CA ASP A 127 9.78 16.75 14.65
C ASP A 127 9.70 18.11 15.36
N LEU A 128 10.44 19.09 14.85
CA LEU A 128 10.40 20.46 15.36
C LEU A 128 8.98 21.02 15.24
N THR A 129 8.45 21.51 16.37
CA THR A 129 7.17 22.22 16.40
C THR A 129 7.23 23.46 15.50
N HIS A 130 6.20 23.65 14.68
CA HIS A 130 6.04 24.84 13.86
C HIS A 130 5.40 25.97 14.67
N PHE A 131 5.99 27.15 14.64
CA PHE A 131 5.43 28.35 15.27
C PHE A 131 5.03 29.34 14.18
N GLN A 132 3.73 29.55 14.02
CA GLN A 132 3.15 30.38 12.98
C GLN A 132 2.85 31.78 13.53
N PRO A 133 3.49 32.86 13.02
CA PRO A 133 3.03 34.22 13.26
C PRO A 133 1.60 34.39 12.75
N LEU A 134 0.73 34.98 13.57
CA LEU A 134 -0.69 35.14 13.25
C LEU A 134 -0.98 36.48 12.58
N THR A 135 -1.79 36.44 11.54
CA THR A 135 -2.52 37.59 11.00
C THR A 135 -4.01 37.44 11.31
N SER A 136 -4.76 38.55 11.37
CA SER A 136 -6.22 38.47 11.43
C SER A 136 -6.78 37.95 10.11
N GLY A 137 -7.80 37.08 10.18
CA GLY A 137 -8.40 36.45 9.00
C GLY A 137 -7.67 35.18 8.57
N LEU A 138 -7.52 34.98 7.26
CA LEU A 138 -6.97 33.75 6.69
C LEU A 138 -5.47 33.59 6.98
N ASN A 139 -5.11 32.44 7.55
CA ASN A 139 -3.74 31.99 7.77
C ASN A 139 -3.54 30.62 7.10
N SER A 140 -2.29 30.32 6.75
CA SER A 140 -1.90 29.02 6.21
C SER A 140 -0.44 28.74 6.52
N LEU A 141 -0.06 27.47 6.65
CA LEU A 141 1.35 27.09 6.56
C LEU A 141 1.90 27.43 5.18
N ASP A 142 3.22 27.59 5.00
CA ASP A 142 3.80 27.81 3.66
C ASP A 142 3.85 26.52 2.82
N GLN A 143 4.46 26.58 1.63
CA GLN A 143 4.54 25.44 0.71
C GLN A 143 5.61 24.41 1.12
N ASP A 144 6.59 24.78 1.95
CA ASP A 144 7.59 23.85 2.45
C ASP A 144 7.03 23.00 3.60
N HIS A 145 6.04 23.53 4.33
CA HIS A 145 5.37 22.91 5.46
C HIS A 145 4.03 22.25 5.09
N VAL A 146 3.99 21.56 3.95
CA VAL A 146 2.94 20.57 3.70
C VAL A 146 3.18 19.40 4.65
N ARG A 147 2.20 19.08 5.50
CA ARG A 147 2.33 17.91 6.36
C ARG A 147 1.88 16.68 5.57
N GLY A 148 2.68 15.62 5.66
CA GLY A 148 2.29 14.28 5.23
C GLY A 148 1.10 13.73 6.01
N ALA A 149 0.98 12.42 6.17
CA ALA A 149 -0.16 11.88 6.93
C ALA A 149 -0.21 12.39 8.38
N PHE A 150 -1.38 12.84 8.81
CA PHE A 150 -1.77 13.12 10.19
C PHE A 150 -3.28 12.97 10.36
N LYS A 151 -3.72 12.59 11.56
CA LYS A 151 -5.15 12.54 11.93
C LYS A 151 -5.50 13.63 12.95
N TYR A 152 -4.50 14.14 13.66
CA TYR A 152 -4.65 15.12 14.72
C TYR A 152 -3.81 16.35 14.43
N VAL A 153 -4.39 17.53 14.67
CA VAL A 153 -3.67 18.81 14.67
C VAL A 153 -3.90 19.51 15.99
N THR A 154 -2.82 19.96 16.63
CA THR A 154 -2.87 20.67 17.91
C THR A 154 -2.42 22.10 17.73
N PHE A 155 -3.22 23.05 18.20
CA PHE A 155 -2.87 24.46 18.32
C PHE A 155 -2.66 24.80 19.79
N PHE A 156 -1.61 25.56 20.10
CA PHE A 156 -1.35 25.98 21.48
C PHE A 156 -0.69 27.36 21.57
N ILE A 157 -1.04 28.11 22.63
CA ILE A 157 -0.37 29.37 22.95
C ILE A 157 1.00 29.02 23.55
N PRO A 158 2.12 29.48 22.96
CA PRO A 158 3.46 29.13 23.41
C PRO A 158 3.68 29.41 24.90
N HIS A 159 4.19 28.40 25.61
CA HIS A 159 4.59 28.51 27.01
C HIS A 159 6.13 28.57 27.12
N PRO A 160 6.72 29.27 28.12
CA PRO A 160 8.18 29.37 28.27
C PRO A 160 8.90 28.02 28.40
N ASN A 161 8.19 26.99 28.88
CA ASN A 161 8.69 25.62 29.00
C ASN A 161 8.46 24.77 27.74
N ASP A 162 7.78 25.31 26.72
CA ASP A 162 7.62 24.60 25.46
C ASP A 162 8.95 24.52 24.71
N PRO A 163 9.14 23.47 23.88
CA PRO A 163 10.32 23.39 23.04
C PRO A 163 10.42 24.63 22.16
N LYS A 164 11.50 25.41 22.32
CA LYS A 164 11.75 26.57 21.46
C LYS A 164 12.04 26.13 20.04
N VAL A 165 11.73 26.98 19.05
CA VAL A 165 12.05 26.74 17.63
C VAL A 165 13.50 26.29 17.47
N GLY A 166 13.68 25.04 17.05
CA GLY A 166 14.97 24.41 16.79
C GLY A 166 15.80 24.05 18.03
N GLN A 167 15.20 23.93 19.21
CA GLN A 167 15.74 23.08 20.28
C GLN A 167 15.23 21.65 20.10
N ALA A 168 16.05 20.80 19.48
CA ALA A 168 15.96 19.37 19.70
C ALA A 168 16.49 19.08 21.12
N LEU A 169 15.70 18.42 21.97
CA LEU A 169 16.25 17.91 23.22
C LEU A 169 17.27 16.80 22.89
N PRO A 170 18.46 16.80 23.52
CA PRO A 170 19.46 15.77 23.27
C PRO A 170 18.91 14.38 23.61
N HIS A 171 19.39 13.39 22.85
CA HIS A 171 19.10 11.97 23.00
C HIS A 171 18.98 11.54 24.46
N ILE A 172 17.77 11.15 24.87
CA ILE A 172 17.64 10.28 26.04
C ILE A 172 17.94 8.87 25.53
N ALA A 173 19.18 8.44 25.77
CA ALA A 173 19.61 7.05 25.68
C ALA A 173 18.99 6.20 26.82
N SER A 174 17.67 6.28 26.98
CA SER A 174 16.88 5.37 27.80
C SER A 174 15.80 4.79 26.91
N LEU A 175 16.16 3.70 26.23
CA LEU A 175 15.22 2.63 25.99
C LEU A 175 14.50 2.34 27.32
N THR A 176 13.19 2.58 27.40
CA THR A 176 12.20 1.72 28.09
C THR A 176 10.82 2.38 28.18
N THR A 177 9.87 1.79 27.44
CA THR A 177 8.54 1.43 27.96
C THR A 177 7.69 2.50 28.65
N LYS A 178 6.91 3.28 27.89
CA LYS A 178 5.49 3.28 28.28
C LYS A 178 4.93 1.96 27.78
N SER A 179 4.57 1.08 28.71
CA SER A 179 3.85 -0.13 28.34
C SER A 179 2.51 0.28 27.74
N LEU A 180 1.95 -0.56 26.87
CA LEU A 180 0.60 -0.41 26.35
C LEU A 180 -0.42 -0.01 27.45
N ALA A 181 -0.25 -0.52 28.67
CA ALA A 181 -1.06 -0.17 29.84
C ALA A 181 -0.91 1.29 30.30
N ALA A 182 0.31 1.83 30.29
CA ALA A 182 0.56 3.23 30.62
C ALA A 182 -0.03 4.17 29.55
N ASP A 183 0.00 3.79 28.27
CA ASP A 183 -0.62 4.59 27.21
C ASP A 183 -2.14 4.52 27.25
N LEU A 184 -2.71 3.35 27.52
CA LEU A 184 -4.15 3.21 27.76
C LEU A 184 -4.60 4.08 28.94
N SER A 185 -3.79 4.16 29.99
CA SER A 185 -4.04 5.05 31.14
C SER A 185 -3.98 6.53 30.75
N ASP A 186 -2.95 6.95 30.02
CA ASP A 186 -2.80 8.34 29.56
C ASP A 186 -3.95 8.75 28.61
N LEU A 187 -4.30 7.87 27.65
CA LEU A 187 -5.44 8.05 26.75
C LEU A 187 -6.77 8.10 27.52
N ALA A 188 -6.93 7.29 28.57
CA ALA A 188 -8.11 7.34 29.43
C ALA A 188 -8.19 8.66 30.21
N GLN A 189 -7.06 9.14 30.74
CA GLN A 189 -6.98 10.42 31.42
C GLN A 189 -7.26 11.61 30.49
N MET A 190 -6.78 11.56 29.24
CA MET A 190 -7.12 12.55 28.21
C MET A 190 -8.62 12.58 27.95
N LYS A 191 -9.22 11.42 27.71
CA LYS A 191 -10.67 11.29 27.44
C LYS A 191 -11.52 11.74 28.63
N ALA A 192 -11.03 11.53 29.85
CA ALA A 192 -11.68 11.99 31.07
C ALA A 192 -11.41 13.47 31.40
N GLY A 193 -10.54 14.16 30.65
CA GLY A 193 -10.10 15.53 30.96
C GLY A 193 -9.27 15.64 32.25
N THR A 194 -8.72 14.52 32.74
CA THR A 194 -7.95 14.44 33.99
C THR A 194 -6.44 14.37 33.78
N ARG A 195 -5.97 14.45 32.54
CA ARG A 195 -4.53 14.52 32.25
C ARG A 195 -3.97 15.82 32.84
N GLY A 196 -2.91 15.73 33.64
CA GLY A 196 -2.30 16.88 34.30
C GLY A 196 -1.89 17.94 33.28
N GLY A 197 -2.48 19.13 33.37
CA GLY A 197 -2.16 20.27 32.51
C GLY A 197 -1.21 21.27 33.17
N GLN A 198 -0.44 22.00 32.38
CA GLN A 198 0.27 23.17 32.89
C GLN A 198 -0.75 24.25 33.28
N GLN A 199 -0.61 24.83 34.48
CA GLN A 199 -1.44 25.99 34.83
C GLN A 199 -1.05 27.18 33.93
N PRO A 200 -2.04 27.90 33.37
CA PRO A 200 -1.76 29.04 32.50
C PRO A 200 -1.00 30.12 33.27
N LEU A 201 0.17 30.51 32.78
CA LEU A 201 1.03 31.49 33.45
C LEU A 201 0.61 32.95 33.21
N LEU A 202 -0.19 33.23 32.16
CA LEU A 202 -0.62 34.59 31.81
C LEU A 202 -2.08 34.61 31.29
N PRO A 203 -3.06 35.18 32.01
CA PRO A 203 -4.47 35.16 31.61
C PRO A 203 -4.87 36.18 30.51
N ALA A 204 -3.92 36.98 29.99
CA ALA A 204 -4.21 38.09 29.06
C ALA A 204 -3.98 37.76 27.56
N GLU A 205 -3.32 36.64 27.24
CA GLU A 205 -3.14 36.22 25.85
C GLU A 205 -4.33 35.39 25.40
N SER A 206 -4.87 35.68 24.22
CA SER A 206 -5.95 34.89 23.64
C SER A 206 -5.78 34.73 22.14
N VAL A 207 -6.24 33.59 21.62
CA VAL A 207 -6.30 33.29 20.19
C VAL A 207 -7.65 32.63 19.89
N GLY A 208 -8.40 33.15 18.93
CA GLY A 208 -9.68 32.60 18.49
C GLY A 208 -9.62 32.03 17.08
N PHE A 209 -10.09 30.80 16.89
CA PHE A 209 -10.19 30.11 15.61
C PHE A 209 -11.64 30.01 15.15
N LYS A 210 -11.93 30.48 13.92
CA LYS A 210 -13.27 30.42 13.29
C LYS A 210 -13.49 29.17 12.45
N ASP A 211 -12.51 28.83 11.63
CA ASP A 211 -12.52 27.65 10.76
C ASP A 211 -11.10 27.10 10.63
N ILE A 212 -11.01 25.79 10.42
CA ILE A 212 -9.76 25.06 10.23
C ILE A 212 -10.02 24.02 9.15
N TRP A 213 -9.18 23.99 8.12
CA TRP A 213 -9.26 22.96 7.09
C TRP A 213 -7.89 22.63 6.51
N VAL A 214 -7.83 21.51 5.80
CA VAL A 214 -6.64 21.04 5.10
C VAL A 214 -6.97 20.93 3.63
N ASN A 215 -6.12 21.52 2.79
CA ASN A 215 -6.14 21.24 1.36
C ASN A 215 -5.47 19.89 1.13
N TYR A 216 -6.29 18.86 0.90
CA TYR A 216 -5.89 17.47 0.72
C TYR A 216 -5.08 17.28 -0.58
N SER A 217 -3.79 16.97 -0.45
CA SER A 217 -2.87 16.90 -1.59
C SER A 217 -2.67 15.50 -2.15
N ALA A 218 -2.97 14.46 -1.38
CA ALA A 218 -2.77 13.09 -1.83
C ALA A 218 -3.70 12.69 -2.99
N PHE A 219 -3.29 11.71 -3.78
CA PHE A 219 -3.98 11.26 -4.98
C PHE A 219 -4.21 12.38 -6.01
N PRO A 220 -3.16 13.12 -6.44
CA PRO A 220 -3.31 14.29 -7.32
C PRO A 220 -3.72 13.92 -8.76
N SER A 221 -3.68 12.64 -9.14
CA SER A 221 -4.09 12.13 -10.45
C SER A 221 -5.60 12.24 -10.72
N HIS A 222 -6.42 12.47 -9.69
CA HIS A 222 -7.88 12.52 -9.79
C HIS A 222 -8.45 13.74 -9.05
N GLU A 223 -9.44 14.44 -9.61
CA GLU A 223 -10.07 15.57 -8.90
C GLU A 223 -10.89 15.09 -7.71
N ASN A 224 -11.80 14.13 -7.94
CA ASN A 224 -12.62 13.47 -6.94
C ASN A 224 -11.87 12.29 -6.28
N PRO A 225 -11.45 12.40 -5.01
CA PRO A 225 -10.70 11.34 -4.35
C PRO A 225 -11.55 10.11 -3.99
N ARG A 226 -12.89 10.18 -4.07
CA ARG A 226 -13.80 9.05 -3.78
C ARG A 226 -14.14 8.21 -5.01
N ARG A 227 -13.66 8.59 -6.20
CA ARG A 227 -13.95 7.89 -7.46
C ARG A 227 -13.09 6.63 -7.61
N TYR A 228 -13.37 5.63 -6.79
CA TYR A 228 -12.69 4.33 -6.87
C TYR A 228 -13.15 3.57 -8.12
N THR A 229 -12.22 2.87 -8.74
CA THR A 229 -12.41 2.01 -9.92
C THR A 229 -12.55 0.54 -9.52
N GLY A 230 -12.63 0.25 -8.23
CA GLY A 230 -12.99 -1.05 -7.68
C GLY A 230 -13.65 -0.94 -6.31
N TYR A 231 -14.24 -2.05 -5.87
CA TYR A 231 -14.97 -2.13 -4.61
C TYR A 231 -14.97 -3.56 -4.06
N PHE A 232 -15.27 -3.66 -2.75
CA PHE A 232 -15.43 -4.92 -2.06
C PHE A 232 -16.53 -4.80 -1.00
N TYR A 233 -17.36 -5.83 -0.88
CA TYR A 233 -18.42 -5.91 0.09
C TYR A 233 -18.67 -7.36 0.50
N SER A 234 -18.98 -7.58 1.77
CA SER A 234 -19.28 -8.89 2.31
C SER A 234 -20.21 -8.78 3.52
N ASN A 235 -20.71 -9.92 3.99
CA ASN A 235 -21.43 -10.00 5.26
C ASN A 235 -20.54 -9.81 6.50
N ASP A 236 -19.24 -9.59 6.33
CA ASP A 236 -18.29 -9.29 7.40
C ASP A 236 -17.84 -7.82 7.34
N ASN A 237 -18.40 -7.01 8.25
CA ASN A 237 -18.09 -5.58 8.32
C ASN A 237 -16.61 -5.29 8.58
N LEU A 238 -15.88 -6.18 9.26
CA LEU A 238 -14.47 -5.98 9.53
C LEU A 238 -13.64 -6.15 8.27
N LEU A 239 -13.91 -7.19 7.48
CA LEU A 239 -13.23 -7.40 6.19
C LEU A 239 -13.51 -6.26 5.20
N ASN A 240 -14.74 -5.74 5.19
CA ASN A 240 -15.08 -4.54 4.41
C ASN A 240 -14.17 -3.37 4.82
N ARG A 241 -14.09 -3.05 6.11
CA ARG A 241 -13.22 -1.97 6.62
C ARG A 241 -11.75 -2.19 6.29
N ILE A 242 -11.26 -3.43 6.38
CA ILE A 242 -9.88 -3.79 6.05
C ILE A 242 -9.56 -3.48 4.59
N TRP A 243 -10.44 -3.87 3.66
CA TRP A 243 -10.25 -3.59 2.23
C TRP A 243 -10.15 -2.09 1.96
N TYR A 244 -11.08 -1.30 2.50
CA TYR A 244 -11.10 0.15 2.27
C TYR A 244 -9.99 0.90 3.01
N ALA A 245 -9.53 0.42 4.17
CA ALA A 245 -8.35 0.98 4.82
C ALA A 245 -7.07 0.72 4.01
N GLY A 246 -6.96 -0.46 3.37
CA GLY A 246 -5.87 -0.76 2.46
C GLY A 246 -5.90 0.11 1.21
N ALA A 247 -7.06 0.21 0.54
CA ALA A 247 -7.25 1.09 -0.62
C ALA A 247 -6.93 2.57 -0.28
N TYR A 248 -7.39 3.05 0.88
CA TYR A 248 -7.12 4.41 1.31
C TYR A 248 -5.67 4.65 1.70
N THR A 249 -5.01 3.64 2.29
CA THR A 249 -3.56 3.72 2.56
C THR A 249 -2.78 3.93 1.27
N LEU A 250 -3.10 3.17 0.22
CA LEU A 250 -2.46 3.31 -1.10
C LEU A 250 -2.76 4.66 -1.75
N GLN A 251 -3.95 5.19 -1.52
CA GLN A 251 -4.35 6.51 -1.99
C GLN A 251 -3.57 7.62 -1.29
N ILE A 252 -3.46 7.60 0.04
CA ILE A 252 -2.80 8.66 0.80
C ILE A 252 -1.27 8.62 0.65
N THR A 253 -0.69 7.47 0.31
CA THR A 253 0.73 7.33 -0.08
C THR A 253 0.99 7.70 -1.53
N THR A 254 -0.01 8.19 -2.27
CA THR A 254 0.19 8.76 -3.60
C THR A 254 0.23 10.27 -3.49
N ILE A 255 1.33 10.91 -3.88
CA ILE A 255 1.59 12.32 -3.57
C ILE A 255 1.96 13.14 -4.82
N PRO A 256 1.83 14.48 -4.75
CA PRO A 256 2.47 15.37 -5.71
C PRO A 256 4.00 15.17 -5.64
N PRO A 257 4.71 14.94 -6.75
CA PRO A 257 6.13 14.58 -6.70
C PRO A 257 7.06 15.62 -6.10
N LYS A 258 6.62 16.88 -6.02
CA LYS A 258 7.35 17.99 -5.39
C LYS A 258 7.19 18.04 -3.87
N GLU A 259 6.27 17.23 -3.33
CA GLU A 259 5.97 17.19 -1.90
C GLU A 259 6.62 15.97 -1.22
N GLY A 260 7.68 15.39 -1.79
CA GLY A 260 8.33 14.19 -1.27
C GLY A 260 9.52 14.48 -0.35
N GLY A 261 10.20 13.41 0.06
CA GLY A 261 11.49 13.45 0.75
C GLY A 261 11.46 14.20 2.08
N THR A 262 10.84 13.62 3.11
CA THR A 262 10.82 14.22 4.47
C THR A 262 12.05 13.89 5.30
N LEU A 263 12.95 13.04 4.80
CA LEU A 263 14.24 12.78 5.43
C LEU A 263 15.23 13.91 5.13
N ILE A 264 15.00 15.07 5.73
CA ILE A 264 15.74 16.30 5.45
C ILE A 264 17.25 16.11 5.50
N ASP A 265 17.78 15.35 6.46
CA ASP A 265 19.21 15.09 6.57
C ASP A 265 19.79 14.23 5.46
N LEU A 266 18.96 13.41 4.82
CA LEU A 266 19.33 12.67 3.62
C LEU A 266 19.27 13.58 2.38
N ASN A 267 18.26 14.46 2.30
CA ASN A 267 18.14 15.42 1.19
C ASN A 267 19.37 16.33 1.08
N LYS A 268 19.96 16.76 2.21
CA LYS A 268 21.15 17.64 2.25
C LYS A 268 22.34 17.14 1.43
N VAL A 269 22.38 15.84 1.13
CA VAL A 269 23.43 15.24 0.29
C VAL A 269 23.37 15.76 -1.14
N VAL A 270 22.20 16.19 -1.60
CA VAL A 270 21.92 16.48 -3.01
C VAL A 270 21.26 17.83 -3.27
N ASP A 271 20.58 18.43 -2.29
CA ASP A 271 19.87 19.71 -2.46
C ASP A 271 20.49 20.89 -1.69
N ASP A 272 21.65 20.69 -1.05
CA ASP A 272 22.35 21.68 -0.22
C ASP A 272 21.47 22.32 0.89
N ASN A 273 20.37 21.68 1.28
CA ASN A 273 19.46 22.20 2.29
C ASN A 273 20.17 22.40 3.66
N ARG A 274 19.97 23.58 4.26
CA ARG A 274 20.60 23.97 5.54
C ARG A 274 19.63 23.95 6.73
N ALA A 275 18.46 23.34 6.57
CA ALA A 275 17.49 23.16 7.63
C ALA A 275 18.06 22.44 8.85
N ARG A 276 17.55 22.76 10.04
CA ARG A 276 17.98 22.13 11.30
C ARG A 276 17.54 20.67 11.34
N HIS A 277 18.26 19.83 12.06
CA HIS A 277 17.82 18.46 12.34
C HIS A 277 16.42 18.45 12.96
N GLY A 278 15.55 17.55 12.49
CA GLY A 278 14.14 17.48 12.91
C GLY A 278 13.19 18.44 12.21
N THR A 279 13.69 19.25 11.29
CA THR A 279 12.81 19.93 10.34
C THR A 279 12.14 18.88 9.46
N TRP A 280 10.90 19.13 9.07
CA TRP A 280 10.05 18.17 8.35
C TRP A 280 9.54 18.75 7.03
N TYR A 281 10.37 19.50 6.30
CA TYR A 281 9.94 20.01 5.00
C TYR A 281 9.53 18.86 4.08
N SER A 282 8.49 19.12 3.29
CA SER A 282 7.97 18.17 2.31
C SER A 282 8.02 18.87 0.96
N ASN A 283 9.24 19.17 0.50
CA ASN A 283 9.49 19.99 -0.69
C ASN A 283 10.58 19.42 -1.61
N PHE A 284 10.99 18.17 -1.40
CA PHE A 284 11.95 17.50 -2.27
C PHE A 284 11.23 16.89 -3.47
N THR A 285 11.79 17.08 -4.67
CA THR A 285 11.23 16.50 -5.90
C THR A 285 11.72 15.07 -6.07
N ILE A 286 10.83 14.10 -5.84
CA ILE A 286 11.17 12.67 -5.84
C ILE A 286 10.93 11.97 -7.19
N SER A 287 10.20 12.61 -8.10
CA SER A 287 9.86 12.05 -9.43
C SER A 287 9.58 13.17 -10.43
N ASN A 288 9.83 12.91 -11.72
CA ASN A 288 9.55 13.84 -12.82
C ASN A 288 8.08 13.81 -13.30
N GLY A 289 7.25 12.91 -12.75
CA GLY A 289 5.84 12.77 -13.11
C GLY A 289 4.92 13.87 -12.55
N THR A 290 3.61 13.69 -12.76
CA THR A 290 2.56 14.55 -12.17
C THR A 290 2.01 14.01 -10.85
N SER A 291 2.23 12.72 -10.58
CA SER A 291 1.80 11.97 -9.39
C SER A 291 2.77 10.81 -9.18
N VAL A 292 3.01 10.38 -7.94
CA VAL A 292 3.91 9.27 -7.65
C VAL A 292 3.47 8.53 -6.39
N THR A 293 3.55 7.20 -6.42
CA THR A 293 3.33 6.38 -5.21
C THR A 293 4.62 6.31 -4.39
N THR A 294 4.49 6.44 -3.07
CA THR A 294 5.58 6.33 -2.10
C THR A 294 5.36 5.17 -1.14
N ASP A 295 6.33 4.93 -0.27
CA ASP A 295 6.26 3.98 0.84
C ASP A 295 5.18 4.37 1.87
N GLY A 296 5.33 5.58 2.43
CA GLY A 296 4.48 6.10 3.48
C GLY A 296 4.03 7.52 3.16
N ALA A 297 2.97 7.94 3.84
CA ALA A 297 2.41 9.28 3.65
C ALA A 297 2.99 10.31 4.61
N LYS A 298 3.47 9.91 5.80
CA LYS A 298 4.10 10.81 6.80
C LYS A 298 5.62 10.90 6.64
N ARG A 299 6.31 9.79 6.93
CA ARG A 299 7.78 9.68 6.92
C ARG A 299 8.28 9.21 5.56
N ASP A 300 9.57 9.44 5.33
CA ASP A 300 10.32 9.23 4.09
C ASP A 300 9.70 9.91 2.85
N ARG A 301 8.49 9.50 2.45
CA ARG A 301 7.75 9.99 1.27
C ARG A 301 8.62 9.86 0.03
N MET A 302 9.12 8.65 -0.21
CA MET A 302 10.01 8.31 -1.33
C MET A 302 9.52 7.04 -2.03
N VAL A 303 10.03 6.80 -3.23
CA VAL A 303 9.70 5.59 -3.99
C VAL A 303 10.47 4.40 -3.44
N TYR A 304 9.85 3.51 -2.68
CA TYR A 304 10.45 2.24 -2.29
C TYR A 304 9.92 1.09 -3.15
N ALA A 305 10.84 0.34 -3.76
CA ALA A 305 10.48 -0.75 -4.66
C ALA A 305 9.82 -1.94 -3.93
N GLY A 306 10.21 -2.22 -2.68
CA GLY A 306 9.66 -3.32 -1.88
C GLY A 306 8.15 -3.20 -1.69
N ASP A 307 7.67 -2.00 -1.37
CA ASP A 307 6.24 -1.68 -1.22
C ASP A 307 5.42 -2.06 -2.45
N MET A 308 5.96 -1.81 -3.64
CA MET A 308 5.25 -1.97 -4.90
C MET A 308 4.67 -3.37 -5.07
N THR A 309 5.31 -4.40 -4.53
CA THR A 309 4.87 -5.78 -4.74
C THR A 309 3.50 -6.06 -4.13
N LEU A 310 3.18 -5.44 -2.99
CA LEU A 310 1.85 -5.49 -2.37
C LEU A 310 0.99 -4.29 -2.78
N ALA A 311 1.61 -3.12 -2.95
CA ALA A 311 0.91 -1.87 -3.24
C ALA A 311 0.35 -1.82 -4.67
N ALA A 312 1.12 -2.17 -5.71
CA ALA A 312 0.70 -2.01 -7.10
C ALA A 312 -0.54 -2.87 -7.45
N PRO A 313 -0.63 -4.16 -7.05
CA PRO A 313 -1.87 -4.92 -7.22
C PRO A 313 -3.05 -4.32 -6.44
N GLY A 314 -2.81 -3.82 -5.23
CA GLY A 314 -3.84 -3.15 -4.44
C GLY A 314 -4.36 -1.87 -5.11
N ILE A 315 -3.47 -1.05 -5.67
CA ILE A 315 -3.80 0.15 -6.45
C ILE A 315 -4.64 -0.26 -7.66
N ALA A 316 -4.19 -1.27 -8.40
CA ALA A 316 -4.88 -1.72 -9.61
C ALA A 316 -6.33 -2.18 -9.35
N VAL A 317 -6.61 -2.85 -8.23
CA VAL A 317 -7.97 -3.33 -7.94
C VAL A 317 -8.85 -2.34 -7.17
N SER A 318 -8.33 -1.17 -6.79
CA SER A 318 -9.06 -0.18 -5.98
C SER A 318 -9.22 1.17 -6.66
N THR A 319 -8.11 1.88 -6.92
CA THR A 319 -8.10 3.23 -7.50
C THR A 319 -7.66 3.27 -8.96
N TYR A 320 -6.99 2.21 -9.42
CA TYR A 320 -6.40 2.07 -10.76
C TYR A 320 -5.50 3.25 -11.16
N ASP A 321 -4.84 3.88 -10.19
CA ASP A 321 -3.89 4.97 -10.43
C ASP A 321 -2.51 4.44 -10.87
N LEU A 322 -2.52 3.79 -12.03
CA LEU A 322 -1.32 3.18 -12.61
C LEU A 322 -0.32 4.22 -13.12
N VAL A 323 -0.72 5.47 -13.35
CA VAL A 323 0.23 6.54 -13.71
C VAL A 323 1.20 6.82 -12.57
N SER A 324 0.73 6.81 -11.32
CA SER A 324 1.57 6.97 -10.12
C SER A 324 2.55 5.81 -9.95
N VAL A 325 2.12 4.58 -10.27
CA VAL A 325 2.97 3.38 -10.28
C VAL A 325 4.04 3.46 -11.37
N LYS A 326 3.66 3.87 -12.58
CA LYS A 326 4.60 4.08 -13.70
C LYS A 326 5.66 5.11 -13.35
N ASN A 327 5.27 6.26 -12.83
CA ASN A 327 6.19 7.34 -12.47
C ASN A 327 7.17 6.91 -11.37
N ALA A 328 6.74 6.06 -10.43
CA ALA A 328 7.62 5.44 -9.45
C ALA A 328 8.65 4.50 -10.10
N LEU A 329 8.23 3.65 -11.03
CA LEU A 329 9.15 2.79 -11.79
C LEU A 329 10.16 3.61 -12.61
N ASP A 330 9.68 4.63 -13.33
CA ASP A 330 10.53 5.54 -14.12
C ASP A 330 11.60 6.18 -13.24
N THR A 331 11.21 6.64 -12.05
CA THR A 331 12.14 7.20 -11.06
C THR A 331 13.29 6.24 -10.73
N LEU A 332 12.99 4.96 -10.47
CA LEU A 332 14.01 3.95 -10.16
C LEU A 332 14.91 3.64 -11.38
N PHE A 333 14.32 3.57 -12.59
CA PHE A 333 15.05 3.28 -13.84
C PHE A 333 15.81 4.49 -14.41
N GLU A 334 15.52 5.70 -13.96
CA GLU A 334 16.29 6.91 -14.23
C GLU A 334 17.53 7.01 -13.33
N HIS A 335 17.47 6.44 -12.12
CA HIS A 335 18.54 6.48 -11.12
C HIS A 335 19.34 5.17 -10.99
N TYR A 336 19.39 4.37 -12.06
CA TYR A 336 20.17 3.12 -12.08
C TYR A 336 21.69 3.38 -12.03
N TYR A 337 22.44 2.39 -11.56
CA TYR A 337 23.91 2.35 -11.64
C TYR A 337 24.38 1.25 -12.57
N HIS A 338 25.55 1.43 -13.15
CA HIS A 338 26.27 0.31 -13.74
C HIS A 338 26.86 -0.61 -12.66
N SER A 339 27.06 -1.89 -12.98
CA SER A 339 27.75 -2.85 -12.11
C SER A 339 29.17 -2.37 -11.77
N SER A 340 29.63 -2.68 -10.55
CA SER A 340 30.98 -2.31 -10.09
C SER A 340 32.08 -3.09 -10.83
N HIS A 341 33.35 -2.71 -10.68
CA HIS A 341 34.47 -3.42 -11.31
C HIS A 341 34.52 -4.91 -10.92
N ASP A 342 34.25 -5.22 -9.65
CA ASP A 342 34.22 -6.60 -9.12
C ASP A 342 33.02 -7.41 -9.61
N GLU A 343 32.01 -6.72 -10.16
CA GLU A 343 30.81 -7.30 -10.79
C GLU A 343 30.91 -7.27 -12.33
N GLY A 344 32.13 -7.23 -12.88
CA GLY A 344 32.38 -7.20 -14.33
C GLY A 344 32.47 -5.80 -14.95
N GLY A 345 32.36 -4.74 -14.14
CA GLY A 345 32.52 -3.35 -14.57
C GLY A 345 31.40 -2.86 -15.50
N LYS A 346 31.57 -1.65 -16.05
CA LYS A 346 30.61 -1.05 -17.01
C LYS A 346 30.45 -1.89 -18.29
N ASP A 347 31.48 -2.65 -18.65
CA ASP A 347 31.53 -3.44 -19.89
C ASP A 347 30.69 -4.72 -19.81
N SER A 348 30.25 -5.14 -18.61
CA SER A 348 29.33 -6.27 -18.44
C SER A 348 27.95 -6.02 -19.06
N GLY A 349 27.59 -4.74 -19.23
CA GLY A 349 26.27 -4.30 -19.64
C GLY A 349 25.18 -4.47 -18.57
N MET A 350 25.50 -4.88 -17.35
CA MET A 350 24.54 -5.06 -16.26
C MET A 350 24.26 -3.74 -15.53
N ILE A 351 23.02 -3.59 -15.04
CA ILE A 351 22.61 -2.41 -14.27
C ILE A 351 21.97 -2.82 -12.93
N ARG A 352 22.06 -1.92 -11.96
CA ARG A 352 21.47 -2.04 -10.63
C ARG A 352 20.50 -0.89 -10.41
N LEU A 353 19.25 -1.21 -10.12
CA LEU A 353 18.26 -0.26 -9.61
C LEU A 353 18.56 0.08 -8.13
N PRO A 354 18.30 1.33 -7.69
CA PRO A 354 18.57 1.77 -6.34
C PRO A 354 17.64 1.11 -5.32
N TYR A 355 18.03 1.12 -4.05
CA TYR A 355 17.21 0.62 -2.95
C TYR A 355 15.87 1.37 -2.83
N ALA A 356 15.91 2.70 -3.01
CA ALA A 356 14.74 3.56 -3.10
C ALA A 356 15.04 4.75 -4.03
N GLY A 357 14.00 5.47 -4.43
CA GLY A 357 14.09 6.69 -5.23
C GLY A 357 14.75 7.86 -4.47
N PRO A 358 15.03 8.95 -5.18
CA PRO A 358 15.81 10.07 -4.66
C PRO A 358 15.16 10.71 -3.42
N PRO A 359 15.96 11.27 -2.50
CA PRO A 359 17.43 11.36 -2.56
C PRO A 359 18.16 10.06 -2.20
N MET A 360 17.45 9.00 -1.81
CA MET A 360 18.09 7.70 -1.65
C MET A 360 18.56 7.20 -3.02
N GLY A 361 19.72 6.56 -3.02
CA GLY A 361 20.39 6.14 -4.24
C GLY A 361 21.44 7.13 -4.76
N PHE A 362 21.56 8.35 -4.25
CA PHE A 362 22.69 9.19 -4.64
C PHE A 362 24.03 8.76 -4.02
N ARG A 363 24.05 7.78 -3.13
CA ARG A 363 25.28 7.17 -2.57
C ARG A 363 25.40 5.68 -2.87
N PHE A 364 24.79 5.22 -3.96
CA PHE A 364 24.81 3.82 -4.40
C PHE A 364 24.15 2.86 -3.39
N GLU A 365 23.14 3.34 -2.65
CA GLU A 365 22.33 2.49 -1.79
C GLU A 365 21.63 1.39 -2.62
N PHE A 366 21.91 0.13 -2.31
CA PHE A 366 21.45 -1.02 -3.07
C PHE A 366 20.88 -2.10 -2.15
N SER A 367 19.88 -2.82 -2.64
CA SER A 367 19.31 -4.02 -2.02
C SER A 367 18.97 -5.02 -3.12
N ASP A 368 19.42 -6.26 -2.96
CA ASP A 368 19.16 -7.34 -3.91
C ASP A 368 17.66 -7.62 -4.05
N THR A 369 16.93 -7.64 -2.93
CA THR A 369 15.49 -7.90 -2.89
C THR A 369 14.70 -6.75 -3.52
N TYR A 370 15.00 -5.50 -3.16
CA TYR A 370 14.30 -4.33 -3.69
C TYR A 370 14.58 -4.09 -5.17
N HIS A 371 15.78 -4.41 -5.63
CA HIS A 371 16.09 -4.47 -7.06
C HIS A 371 15.14 -5.41 -7.80
N MET A 372 14.92 -6.62 -7.27
CA MET A 372 13.99 -7.57 -7.87
C MET A 372 12.51 -7.18 -7.70
N HIS A 373 12.14 -6.49 -6.61
CA HIS A 373 10.80 -5.95 -6.43
C HIS A 373 10.46 -4.87 -7.46
N ALA A 374 11.42 -4.02 -7.85
CA ALA A 374 11.22 -3.04 -8.92
C ALA A 374 10.92 -3.74 -10.27
N LEU A 375 11.64 -4.82 -10.58
CA LEU A 375 11.43 -5.61 -11.79
C LEU A 375 10.09 -6.37 -11.76
N LEU A 376 9.67 -6.83 -10.59
CA LEU A 376 8.34 -7.39 -10.39
C LEU A 376 7.24 -6.33 -10.56
N GLY A 377 7.50 -5.10 -10.11
CA GLY A 377 6.62 -3.94 -10.32
C GLY A 377 6.36 -3.66 -11.80
N VAL A 378 7.36 -3.82 -12.68
CA VAL A 378 7.16 -3.71 -14.14
C VAL A 378 6.18 -4.77 -14.67
N TYR A 379 6.33 -6.03 -14.23
CA TYR A 379 5.39 -7.09 -14.60
C TYR A 379 3.96 -6.77 -14.15
N GLN A 380 3.80 -6.34 -12.89
CA GLN A 380 2.50 -5.97 -12.34
C GLN A 380 1.89 -4.77 -13.09
N TYR A 381 2.69 -3.73 -13.35
CA TYR A 381 2.23 -2.56 -14.12
C TYR A 381 1.69 -2.97 -15.48
N VAL A 382 2.45 -3.73 -16.27
CA VAL A 382 2.03 -4.16 -17.61
C VAL A 382 0.80 -5.08 -17.57
N LEU A 383 0.73 -5.99 -16.58
CA LEU A 383 -0.43 -6.87 -16.40
C LEU A 383 -1.73 -6.06 -16.23
N TYR A 384 -1.69 -4.99 -15.45
CA TYR A 384 -2.88 -4.18 -15.19
C TYR A 384 -3.09 -3.05 -16.21
N SER A 385 -2.05 -2.50 -16.84
CA SER A 385 -2.16 -1.34 -17.73
C SER A 385 -2.24 -1.69 -19.23
N GLY A 386 -1.68 -2.82 -19.65
CA GLY A 386 -1.50 -3.13 -21.08
C GLY A 386 -0.54 -2.20 -21.82
N ASP A 387 0.29 -1.43 -21.12
CA ASP A 387 1.17 -0.43 -21.71
C ASP A 387 2.44 -1.07 -22.33
N PHE A 388 2.26 -1.62 -23.53
CA PHE A 388 3.34 -2.27 -24.28
C PHE A 388 4.38 -1.28 -24.82
N ASP A 389 3.99 -0.04 -25.12
CA ASP A 389 4.92 0.96 -25.61
C ASP A 389 5.91 1.36 -24.52
N TYR A 390 5.43 1.51 -23.29
CA TYR A 390 6.30 1.64 -22.13
C TYR A 390 7.24 0.45 -21.96
N LEU A 391 6.71 -0.78 -22.01
CA LEU A 391 7.52 -1.98 -21.86
C LEU A 391 8.63 -2.05 -22.92
N LYS A 392 8.32 -1.80 -24.20
CA LYS A 392 9.30 -1.81 -25.30
C LYS A 392 10.39 -0.76 -25.08
N HIS A 393 10.03 0.43 -24.60
CA HIS A 393 10.99 1.49 -24.30
C HIS A 393 11.94 1.07 -23.16
N LEU A 394 11.40 0.40 -22.14
CA LEU A 394 12.14 -0.01 -20.95
C LEU A 394 12.95 -1.31 -21.13
N TRP A 395 12.54 -2.17 -22.08
CA TRP A 395 12.93 -3.57 -22.15
C TRP A 395 14.44 -3.80 -22.14
N TRP A 396 15.21 -2.94 -22.83
CA TRP A 396 16.67 -3.03 -22.82
C TRP A 396 17.25 -2.91 -21.40
N LYS A 397 16.87 -1.86 -20.66
CA LYS A 397 17.30 -1.67 -19.25
C LYS A 397 16.77 -2.79 -18.36
N TYR A 398 15.54 -3.26 -18.60
CA TYR A 398 14.95 -4.36 -17.85
C TYR A 398 15.79 -5.65 -17.96
N VAL A 399 16.17 -6.04 -19.18
CA VAL A 399 17.02 -7.22 -19.41
C VAL A 399 18.39 -7.05 -18.75
N GLN A 400 18.99 -5.87 -18.82
CA GLN A 400 20.27 -5.57 -18.14
C GLN A 400 20.19 -5.68 -16.61
N ALA A 401 19.05 -5.31 -16.02
CA ALA A 401 18.80 -5.44 -14.58
C ALA A 401 18.57 -6.90 -14.17
N ILE A 402 17.77 -7.65 -14.93
CA ILE A 402 17.58 -9.10 -14.67
C ILE A 402 18.90 -9.86 -14.79
N GLU A 403 19.77 -9.49 -15.73
CA GLU A 403 21.09 -10.10 -15.88
C GLU A 403 21.93 -9.91 -14.61
N TYR A 404 21.84 -8.74 -13.95
CA TYR A 404 22.52 -8.52 -12.66
C TYR A 404 22.08 -9.54 -11.61
N SER A 405 20.77 -9.69 -11.38
CA SER A 405 20.24 -10.63 -10.37
C SER A 405 20.59 -12.10 -10.70
N THR A 406 20.45 -12.48 -11.97
CA THR A 406 20.72 -13.86 -12.42
C THR A 406 22.21 -14.21 -12.45
N SER A 407 23.11 -13.22 -12.59
CA SER A 407 24.56 -13.42 -12.49
C SER A 407 25.00 -13.93 -11.11
N LYS A 408 24.19 -13.67 -10.08
CA LYS A 408 24.44 -14.07 -8.69
C LYS A 408 23.93 -15.48 -8.37
N ILE A 409 23.34 -16.18 -9.34
CA ILE A 409 22.95 -17.59 -9.19
C ILE A 409 24.20 -18.45 -9.25
N SER A 410 24.51 -19.12 -8.13
CA SER A 410 25.64 -20.03 -8.05
C SER A 410 25.43 -21.25 -8.94
N LYS A 411 26.43 -21.55 -9.78
CA LYS A 411 26.43 -22.76 -10.63
C LYS A 411 26.49 -24.05 -9.81
N HIS A 412 26.99 -24.00 -8.58
CA HIS A 412 27.12 -25.16 -7.71
C HIS A 412 25.80 -25.53 -7.03
N THR A 413 25.03 -24.51 -6.64
CA THR A 413 23.86 -24.71 -5.80
C THR A 413 22.54 -24.42 -6.50
N GLY A 414 22.57 -23.67 -7.60
CA GLY A 414 21.38 -23.19 -8.28
C GLY A 414 20.64 -22.09 -7.52
N LEU A 415 21.22 -21.52 -6.45
CA LEU A 415 20.63 -20.47 -5.63
C LEU A 415 21.32 -19.13 -5.85
N MET A 416 20.54 -18.06 -5.74
CA MET A 416 21.04 -16.69 -5.74
C MET A 416 21.79 -16.39 -4.44
N TYR A 417 22.96 -15.78 -4.57
CA TYR A 417 23.74 -15.27 -3.44
C TYR A 417 23.46 -13.77 -3.23
N VAL A 418 22.84 -13.44 -2.10
CA VAL A 418 22.57 -12.06 -1.66
C VAL A 418 23.86 -11.46 -1.10
N THR A 419 24.19 -10.24 -1.53
CA THR A 419 25.39 -9.52 -1.09
C THR A 419 25.08 -8.24 -0.36
N SER A 420 23.89 -7.66 -0.57
CA SER A 420 23.45 -6.51 0.22
C SER A 420 22.85 -6.93 1.55
N GLY A 421 23.14 -6.16 2.59
CA GLY A 421 22.48 -6.28 3.90
C GLY A 421 21.14 -5.52 3.99
N ASN A 422 20.81 -4.70 2.99
CA ASN A 422 19.60 -3.85 3.00
C ASN A 422 18.37 -4.62 2.53
N ASP A 423 17.27 -4.43 3.24
CA ASP A 423 15.93 -4.96 2.96
C ASP A 423 14.91 -4.17 3.79
N TRP A 424 13.73 -4.71 4.14
CA TRP A 424 12.63 -4.01 4.85
C TRP A 424 12.94 -3.59 6.32
N LEU A 425 14.20 -3.28 6.63
CA LEU A 425 14.77 -2.94 7.94
C LEU A 425 15.01 -4.13 8.87
N ARG A 426 14.72 -5.35 8.39
CA ARG A 426 15.12 -6.59 9.07
C ARG A 426 16.64 -6.79 9.04
N PRO A 427 17.24 -7.35 10.10
CA PRO A 427 18.64 -7.77 10.08
C PRO A 427 18.81 -9.12 9.37
N GLY A 428 20.05 -9.46 9.03
CA GLY A 428 20.41 -10.83 8.71
C GLY A 428 20.28 -11.24 7.25
N MET A 429 20.12 -10.26 6.36
CA MET A 429 20.25 -10.47 4.92
C MET A 429 21.66 -10.95 4.54
N GLY A 430 21.74 -11.61 3.39
CA GLY A 430 23.00 -12.14 2.85
C GLY A 430 22.96 -13.64 2.59
N GLY A 431 23.94 -14.12 1.83
CA GLY A 431 24.06 -15.54 1.48
C GLY A 431 22.91 -16.05 0.62
N GLU A 432 22.65 -17.35 0.68
CA GLU A 432 21.54 -17.95 -0.06
C GLU A 432 20.23 -17.81 0.74
N ASN A 433 19.77 -16.57 0.86
CA ASN A 433 18.60 -16.22 1.67
C ASN A 433 17.30 -16.76 1.03
N ILE A 434 16.41 -17.38 1.83
CA ILE A 434 15.17 -18.01 1.33
C ILE A 434 14.17 -17.02 0.71
N GLU A 435 14.04 -15.82 1.28
CA GLU A 435 13.17 -14.76 0.74
C GLU A 435 13.61 -14.35 -0.66
N ALA A 436 14.91 -14.08 -0.81
CA ALA A 436 15.48 -13.70 -2.10
C ALA A 436 15.26 -14.77 -3.19
N GLN A 437 15.27 -16.06 -2.83
CA GLN A 437 14.98 -17.12 -3.81
C GLN A 437 13.53 -17.07 -4.30
N GLY A 438 12.59 -16.82 -3.39
CA GLY A 438 11.16 -16.68 -3.73
C GLY A 438 10.89 -15.44 -4.58
N ILE A 439 11.47 -14.29 -4.20
CA ILE A 439 11.35 -13.05 -4.99
C ILE A 439 11.95 -13.27 -6.39
N LEU A 440 13.15 -13.83 -6.50
CA LEU A 440 13.78 -14.10 -7.80
C LEU A 440 12.93 -15.03 -8.67
N LEU A 441 12.36 -16.10 -8.10
CA LEU A 441 11.47 -17.00 -8.83
C LEU A 441 10.27 -16.24 -9.41
N LYS A 442 9.64 -15.36 -8.61
CA LYS A 442 8.50 -14.56 -9.06
C LYS A 442 8.88 -13.52 -10.10
N THR A 443 10.03 -12.88 -9.93
CA THR A 443 10.57 -11.92 -10.90
C THR A 443 10.86 -12.59 -12.23
N LEU A 444 11.52 -13.76 -12.23
CA LEU A 444 11.79 -14.54 -13.46
C LEU A 444 10.48 -14.99 -14.14
N PHE A 445 9.48 -15.42 -13.38
CA PHE A 445 8.16 -15.72 -13.92
C PHE A 445 7.55 -14.49 -14.62
N GLY A 446 7.61 -13.32 -13.97
CA GLY A 446 7.16 -12.07 -14.56
C GLY A 446 7.94 -11.70 -15.83
N SER A 447 9.27 -11.89 -15.83
CA SER A 447 10.12 -11.64 -16.99
C SER A 447 9.76 -12.54 -18.17
N VAL A 448 9.49 -13.84 -17.93
CA VAL A 448 9.00 -14.76 -18.96
C VAL A 448 7.70 -14.26 -19.55
N LYS A 449 6.71 -13.87 -18.72
CA LYS A 449 5.44 -13.33 -19.20
C LYS A 449 5.59 -12.06 -20.03
N LEU A 450 6.42 -11.12 -19.58
CA LEU A 450 6.71 -9.91 -20.35
C LEU A 450 7.34 -10.23 -21.72
N ALA A 451 8.29 -11.16 -21.77
CA ALA A 451 8.92 -11.58 -23.02
C ALA A 451 7.96 -12.33 -23.97
N GLU A 452 7.08 -13.18 -23.43
CA GLU A 452 6.01 -13.84 -24.19
C GLU A 452 5.10 -12.80 -24.84
N TRP A 453 4.57 -11.85 -24.06
CA TRP A 453 3.66 -10.83 -24.58
C TRP A 453 4.32 -9.90 -25.59
N LEU A 454 5.59 -9.53 -25.39
CA LEU A 454 6.36 -8.78 -26.40
C LEU A 454 6.51 -9.58 -27.71
N GLY A 455 6.74 -10.89 -27.61
CA GLY A 455 6.83 -11.78 -28.77
C GLY A 455 5.51 -11.86 -29.53
N GLU A 456 4.39 -11.99 -28.81
CA GLU A 456 3.02 -11.97 -29.35
C GLU A 456 2.68 -10.63 -30.02
N ASP A 457 3.14 -9.51 -29.44
CA ASP A 457 3.01 -8.16 -30.02
C ASP A 457 3.97 -7.91 -31.20
N GLY A 458 4.79 -8.91 -31.57
CA GLY A 458 5.68 -8.85 -32.73
C GLY A 458 6.99 -8.10 -32.50
N TYR A 459 7.31 -7.72 -31.26
CA TYR A 459 8.54 -7.02 -30.91
C TYR A 459 9.78 -7.87 -31.22
N LYS A 460 10.73 -7.29 -31.97
CA LYS A 460 12.01 -7.93 -32.31
C LYS A 460 13.10 -7.38 -31.43
N PHE A 461 13.79 -8.27 -30.72
CA PHE A 461 14.82 -7.91 -29.76
C PHE A 461 15.99 -8.88 -29.83
N LYS A 462 17.19 -8.34 -29.65
CA LYS A 462 18.41 -9.07 -29.33
C LYS A 462 19.16 -8.29 -28.25
N ASP A 463 19.57 -8.94 -27.18
CA ASP A 463 20.40 -8.32 -26.15
C ASP A 463 21.86 -8.15 -26.59
N VAL A 464 22.71 -7.63 -25.69
CA VAL A 464 24.15 -7.49 -25.92
C VAL A 464 24.88 -8.80 -26.22
N LYS A 465 24.31 -9.95 -25.85
CA LYS A 465 24.84 -11.29 -26.10
C LYS A 465 24.22 -11.94 -27.35
N GLY A 466 23.42 -11.20 -28.11
CA GLY A 466 22.75 -11.67 -29.32
C GLY A 466 21.53 -12.57 -29.08
N ARG A 467 21.09 -12.73 -27.82
CA ARG A 467 19.96 -13.57 -27.40
C ARG A 467 18.65 -12.90 -27.74
N ASP A 468 17.74 -13.61 -28.38
CA ASP A 468 16.37 -13.16 -28.63
C ASP A 468 15.41 -13.46 -27.45
N LEU A 469 14.16 -13.02 -27.57
CA LEU A 469 13.13 -13.23 -26.53
C LEU A 469 12.94 -14.71 -26.17
N LYS A 470 12.96 -15.61 -27.17
CA LYS A 470 12.75 -17.04 -26.94
C LYS A 470 13.93 -17.66 -26.18
N GLN A 471 15.15 -17.25 -26.52
CA GLN A 471 16.37 -17.67 -25.83
C GLN A 471 16.42 -17.14 -24.38
N LEU A 472 15.95 -15.92 -24.14
CA LEU A 472 15.81 -15.36 -22.79
C LEU A 472 14.77 -16.12 -21.97
N ILE A 473 13.60 -16.42 -22.53
CA ILE A 473 12.57 -17.24 -21.87
C ILE A 473 13.16 -18.59 -21.44
N THR A 474 13.79 -19.31 -22.37
CA THR A 474 14.39 -20.64 -22.09
C THR A 474 15.44 -20.55 -20.96
N LEU A 475 16.23 -19.48 -20.95
CA LEU A 475 17.25 -19.25 -19.91
C LEU A 475 16.62 -19.01 -18.53
N TRP A 476 15.62 -18.13 -18.46
CA TRP A 476 14.95 -17.79 -17.21
C TRP A 476 14.16 -18.97 -16.64
N GLU A 477 13.49 -19.76 -17.49
CA GLU A 477 12.86 -21.03 -17.08
C GLU A 477 13.88 -22.01 -16.50
N GLY A 478 15.07 -22.09 -17.09
CA GLY A 478 16.19 -22.88 -16.57
C GLY A 478 16.61 -22.45 -15.17
N TYR A 479 16.72 -21.13 -14.93
CA TYR A 479 17.01 -20.60 -13.59
C TYR A 479 15.88 -20.89 -12.59
N MET A 480 14.61 -20.73 -13.00
CA MET A 480 13.46 -21.07 -12.14
C MET A 480 13.49 -22.54 -11.71
N ALA A 481 13.82 -23.46 -12.64
CA ALA A 481 13.96 -24.87 -12.33
C ALA A 481 15.15 -25.15 -11.38
N ALA A 482 16.27 -24.46 -11.57
CA ALA A 482 17.44 -24.56 -10.70
C ALA A 482 17.13 -24.09 -9.26
N LEU A 483 16.42 -22.97 -9.10
CA LEU A 483 16.00 -22.44 -7.79
C LEU A 483 15.12 -23.44 -7.03
N LYS A 484 14.07 -23.96 -7.69
CA LYS A 484 13.17 -24.97 -7.10
C LYS A 484 13.91 -26.23 -6.63
N LYS A 485 14.90 -26.68 -7.41
CA LYS A 485 15.76 -27.81 -7.03
C LYS A 485 16.70 -27.44 -5.88
N GLY A 486 17.33 -26.27 -5.95
CA GLY A 486 18.38 -25.83 -5.03
C GLY A 486 17.89 -25.61 -3.60
N VAL A 487 16.68 -25.08 -3.40
CA VAL A 487 16.15 -24.81 -2.05
C VAL A 487 15.82 -26.08 -1.29
N MET A 488 15.47 -27.15 -2.02
CA MET A 488 15.21 -28.47 -1.45
C MET A 488 16.47 -29.33 -1.30
N ALA A 489 17.67 -28.78 -1.55
CA ALA A 489 18.91 -29.51 -1.35
C ALA A 489 19.06 -29.94 0.12
N PRO A 490 19.37 -31.22 0.41
CA PRO A 490 19.48 -31.71 1.78
C PRO A 490 20.51 -30.95 2.62
N GLY A 491 20.15 -30.70 3.88
CA GLY A 491 21.06 -30.10 4.87
C GLY A 491 21.36 -28.62 4.64
N LYS A 492 20.56 -27.92 3.85
CA LYS A 492 20.85 -26.55 3.42
C LYS A 492 19.93 -25.49 4.05
N LEU A 493 18.72 -25.34 3.52
CA LEU A 493 17.74 -24.37 4.02
C LEU A 493 16.61 -25.06 4.79
N TRP A 494 16.15 -26.23 4.32
CA TRP A 494 15.03 -26.93 4.94
C TRP A 494 15.41 -27.58 6.27
N SER A 495 14.66 -27.28 7.33
CA SER A 495 14.76 -27.97 8.62
C SER A 495 13.62 -28.94 8.79
N GLU A 496 13.91 -30.23 8.77
CA GLU A 496 12.88 -31.26 8.91
C GLU A 496 12.32 -31.34 10.34
N LYS A 497 13.06 -30.87 11.33
CA LYS A 497 12.59 -30.77 12.71
C LYS A 497 11.56 -29.65 12.89
N VAL A 498 11.80 -28.50 12.26
CA VAL A 498 10.94 -27.31 12.43
C VAL A 498 9.81 -27.27 11.39
N GLY A 499 10.00 -27.90 10.24
CA GLY A 499 9.03 -27.87 9.14
C GLY A 499 9.03 -26.55 8.37
N LEU A 500 10.13 -25.80 8.42
CA LEU A 500 10.31 -24.49 7.80
C LEU A 500 11.74 -24.37 7.26
N PHE A 501 11.92 -23.49 6.29
CA PHE A 501 13.22 -23.05 5.83
C PHE A 501 13.85 -22.09 6.84
N CYS A 502 15.15 -22.27 7.10
CA CYS A 502 15.92 -21.23 7.79
C CYS A 502 16.17 -20.04 6.86
N ASP A 503 16.55 -18.93 7.47
CA ASP A 503 16.68 -17.63 6.83
C ASP A 503 17.81 -17.61 5.79
N ASN A 504 18.99 -18.07 6.21
CA ASN A 504 20.15 -18.29 5.36
C ASN A 504 20.97 -19.47 5.93
N PRO A 505 21.81 -20.15 5.13
CA PRO A 505 22.57 -21.30 5.58
C PRO A 505 23.84 -20.92 6.36
N GLY A 506 24.08 -19.62 6.61
CA GLY A 506 25.24 -19.12 7.35
C GLY A 506 24.90 -18.89 8.83
N ASP A 507 24.96 -17.62 9.24
CA ASP A 507 24.78 -17.18 10.62
C ASP A 507 23.33 -17.25 11.10
N ARG A 508 22.37 -17.55 10.22
CA ARG A 508 20.93 -17.57 10.55
C ARG A 508 20.22 -18.90 10.33
N GLN A 509 20.96 -20.01 10.38
CA GLN A 509 20.38 -21.36 10.31
C GLN A 509 19.31 -21.63 11.39
N GLY A 510 19.36 -20.92 12.52
CA GLY A 510 18.39 -21.05 13.62
C GLY A 510 17.16 -20.13 13.53
N ILE A 511 17.13 -19.21 12.56
CA ILE A 511 16.01 -18.29 12.34
C ILE A 511 15.17 -18.83 11.20
N PHE A 512 13.87 -18.97 11.40
CA PHE A 512 12.93 -19.53 10.42
C PHE A 512 11.94 -18.44 10.02
N PRO A 513 12.27 -17.61 9.02
CA PRO A 513 11.62 -16.32 8.83
C PRO A 513 10.19 -16.47 8.31
N GLN A 514 9.33 -15.52 8.65
CA GLN A 514 7.96 -15.45 8.13
C GLN A 514 7.98 -15.10 6.64
N ASP A 515 8.72 -14.04 6.26
CA ASP A 515 8.79 -13.57 4.87
C ASP A 515 9.20 -14.69 3.90
N GLY A 516 10.35 -15.33 4.10
CA GLY A 516 10.92 -16.28 3.16
C GLY A 516 10.13 -17.57 3.06
N ASN A 517 9.55 -18.04 4.17
CA ASN A 517 8.66 -19.20 4.13
C ASN A 517 7.32 -18.86 3.45
N SER A 518 6.82 -17.64 3.62
CA SER A 518 5.63 -17.17 2.91
C SER A 518 5.90 -17.06 1.41
N TRP A 519 7.00 -16.44 1.01
CA TRP A 519 7.48 -16.37 -0.37
C TRP A 519 7.66 -17.74 -1.00
N ALA A 520 8.21 -18.71 -0.25
CA ALA A 520 8.42 -20.06 -0.76
C ALA A 520 7.10 -20.75 -1.17
N VAL A 521 6.02 -20.50 -0.44
CA VAL A 521 4.71 -21.06 -0.76
C VAL A 521 3.98 -20.21 -1.79
N ALA A 522 3.89 -18.89 -1.58
CA ALA A 522 3.12 -17.96 -2.42
C ALA A 522 3.56 -17.98 -3.89
N THR A 523 4.83 -18.28 -4.16
CA THR A 523 5.39 -18.33 -5.52
C THR A 523 5.37 -19.72 -6.15
N GLY A 524 5.02 -20.76 -5.39
CA GLY A 524 5.15 -22.15 -5.82
C GLY A 524 6.62 -22.59 -5.95
N LEU A 525 7.55 -21.95 -5.24
CA LEU A 525 8.92 -22.42 -5.07
C LEU A 525 8.92 -23.82 -4.42
N VAL A 526 8.00 -24.03 -3.47
CA VAL A 526 7.60 -25.35 -2.98
C VAL A 526 6.10 -25.57 -3.15
N THR A 527 5.70 -26.83 -3.24
CA THR A 527 4.30 -27.24 -3.43
C THR A 527 3.98 -28.50 -2.60
N GLY A 528 2.74 -28.99 -2.66
CA GLY A 528 2.36 -30.26 -2.02
C GLY A 528 2.47 -30.24 -0.48
N ASP A 529 2.96 -31.33 0.10
CA ASP A 529 3.03 -31.51 1.55
C ASP A 529 3.98 -30.53 2.24
N ILE A 530 5.07 -30.13 1.58
CA ILE A 530 6.00 -29.13 2.11
C ILE A 530 5.30 -27.79 2.26
N ALA A 531 4.58 -27.34 1.23
CA ALA A 531 3.84 -26.08 1.29
C ALA A 531 2.72 -26.10 2.34
N ARG A 532 1.97 -27.22 2.44
CA ARG A 532 0.96 -27.41 3.50
C ARG A 532 1.57 -27.37 4.90
N ARG A 533 2.75 -27.98 5.07
CA ARG A 533 3.49 -27.96 6.34
C ARG A 533 3.90 -26.55 6.71
N ILE A 534 4.52 -25.80 5.79
CA ILE A 534 4.91 -24.40 6.03
C ILE A 534 3.69 -23.57 6.44
N SER A 535 2.59 -23.64 5.68
CA SER A 535 1.36 -22.92 6.01
C SER A 535 0.82 -23.25 7.41
N ARG A 536 0.94 -24.50 7.87
CA ARG A 536 0.50 -24.89 9.21
C ARG A 536 1.44 -24.33 10.27
N GLU A 537 2.75 -24.44 10.07
CA GLU A 537 3.72 -23.96 11.06
C GLU A 537 3.76 -22.42 11.17
N LEU A 538 3.50 -21.69 10.08
CA LEU A 538 3.27 -20.24 10.12
C LEU A 538 2.03 -19.90 10.96
N LYS A 539 0.89 -20.55 10.68
CA LYS A 539 -0.35 -20.38 11.45
C LYS A 539 -0.17 -20.69 12.95
N ASN A 540 0.59 -21.73 13.28
CA ASN A 540 0.86 -22.13 14.66
C ASN A 540 1.59 -21.05 15.49
N ARG A 541 2.23 -20.07 14.84
CA ARG A 541 2.97 -18.99 15.51
C ARG A 541 2.12 -17.75 15.80
N TRP A 542 0.91 -17.67 15.26
CA TRP A 542 0.09 -16.46 15.41
C TRP A 542 -0.15 -16.14 16.89
N GLY A 543 0.22 -14.92 17.26
CA GLY A 543 -0.05 -14.37 18.58
C GLY A 543 -1.43 -13.75 18.66
N THR A 544 -1.70 -13.03 19.75
CA THR A 544 -2.97 -12.32 19.96
C THR A 544 -3.28 -11.34 18.82
N TYR A 545 -2.27 -10.59 18.37
CA TYR A 545 -2.46 -9.45 17.48
C TYR A 545 -2.02 -9.69 16.02
N GLY A 546 -1.53 -10.89 15.68
CA GLY A 546 -1.10 -11.19 14.32
C GLY A 546 0.02 -12.22 14.24
N ALA A 547 0.60 -12.32 13.03
CA ALA A 547 1.67 -13.25 12.72
C ALA A 547 3.04 -12.60 13.00
N PRO A 548 3.91 -13.22 13.82
CA PRO A 548 5.21 -12.65 14.16
C PRO A 548 6.23 -12.83 13.03
N ALA A 549 6.91 -11.74 12.68
CA ALA A 549 8.04 -11.72 11.74
C ALA A 549 9.35 -11.97 12.49
N VAL A 550 9.64 -13.24 12.77
CA VAL A 550 10.74 -13.65 13.69
C VAL A 550 12.14 -13.24 13.23
N GLU A 551 12.31 -12.92 11.95
CA GLU A 551 13.51 -12.38 11.33
C GLU A 551 13.88 -10.99 11.86
N LEU A 552 12.88 -10.20 12.31
CA LEU A 552 13.05 -8.98 13.08
C LEU A 552 12.42 -9.16 14.48
N PRO A 553 13.22 -9.41 15.53
CA PRO A 553 12.72 -9.77 16.85
C PRO A 553 11.62 -8.83 17.38
N ASN A 554 10.61 -9.41 18.04
CA ASN A 554 9.49 -8.69 18.66
C ASN A 554 8.57 -7.91 17.70
N THR A 555 8.49 -8.32 16.43
CA THR A 555 7.75 -7.59 15.39
C THR A 555 6.57 -8.39 14.83
N ILE A 556 5.48 -7.69 14.53
CA ILE A 556 4.48 -8.08 13.53
C ILE A 556 4.66 -7.14 12.33
N SER A 557 4.95 -7.73 11.17
CA SER A 557 5.17 -7.00 9.91
C SER A 557 4.02 -7.30 8.94
N PRO A 558 3.17 -6.32 8.62
CA PRO A 558 2.17 -6.43 7.57
C PRO A 558 2.76 -6.72 6.18
N PHE A 559 4.02 -6.34 5.93
CA PHE A 559 4.75 -6.70 4.72
C PHE A 559 4.92 -8.22 4.61
N ALA A 560 5.57 -8.84 5.60
CA ALA A 560 5.75 -10.30 5.65
C ALA A 560 4.40 -11.05 5.70
N SER A 561 3.46 -10.52 6.49
CA SER A 561 2.12 -11.12 6.64
C SER A 561 1.29 -11.02 5.36
N GLY A 562 1.49 -9.97 4.53
CA GLY A 562 0.84 -9.86 3.23
C GLY A 562 1.22 -11.00 2.29
N PHE A 563 2.48 -11.46 2.35
CA PHE A 563 2.91 -12.66 1.64
C PHE A 563 2.39 -13.95 2.30
N GLU A 564 2.21 -13.98 3.62
CA GLU A 564 1.60 -15.13 4.30
C GLU A 564 0.14 -15.33 3.88
N LEU A 565 -0.61 -14.24 3.67
CA LEU A 565 -1.95 -14.31 3.09
C LEU A 565 -1.93 -15.00 1.72
N GLN A 566 -1.00 -14.59 0.84
CA GLN A 566 -0.83 -15.21 -0.48
C GLN A 566 -0.37 -16.67 -0.37
N ALA A 567 0.49 -17.00 0.60
CA ALA A 567 0.92 -18.37 0.84
C ALA A 567 -0.26 -19.28 1.20
N HIS A 568 -1.16 -18.83 2.08
CA HIS A 568 -2.36 -19.57 2.42
C HIS A 568 -3.30 -19.75 1.22
N THR A 569 -3.58 -18.68 0.48
CA THR A 569 -4.51 -18.78 -0.66
C THR A 569 -3.94 -19.59 -1.82
N GLN A 570 -2.63 -19.57 -2.02
CA GLN A 570 -1.94 -20.35 -3.06
C GLN A 570 -2.12 -21.87 -2.89
N ILE A 571 -2.37 -22.36 -1.68
CA ILE A 571 -2.60 -23.79 -1.40
C ILE A 571 -4.05 -24.12 -1.03
N GLY A 572 -4.98 -23.19 -1.25
CA GLY A 572 -6.40 -23.38 -0.98
C GLY A 572 -6.83 -23.17 0.48
N ASN A 573 -5.96 -22.65 1.34
CA ASN A 573 -6.27 -22.36 2.74
C ASN A 573 -6.90 -20.96 2.93
N TYR A 574 -7.96 -20.66 2.18
CA TYR A 574 -8.60 -19.34 2.16
C TYR A 574 -9.10 -18.87 3.54
N GLN A 575 -9.60 -19.80 4.36
CA GLN A 575 -10.02 -19.50 5.73
C GLN A 575 -8.87 -18.97 6.59
N ASN A 576 -7.64 -19.50 6.44
CA ASN A 576 -6.49 -18.99 7.18
C ASN A 576 -6.19 -17.54 6.78
N ALA A 577 -6.31 -17.19 5.49
CA ALA A 577 -6.13 -15.82 5.06
C ALA A 577 -7.18 -14.88 5.70
N LEU A 578 -8.46 -15.27 5.69
CA LEU A 578 -9.54 -14.49 6.33
C LEU A 578 -9.32 -14.35 7.85
N ASP A 579 -8.94 -15.43 8.53
CA ASP A 579 -8.66 -15.42 9.97
C ASP A 579 -7.47 -14.50 10.32
N LEU A 580 -6.40 -14.51 9.52
CA LEU A 580 -5.25 -13.63 9.73
C LEU A 580 -5.60 -12.16 9.46
N MET A 581 -6.39 -11.88 8.42
CA MET A 581 -6.92 -10.53 8.15
C MET A 581 -7.70 -9.99 9.34
N ARG A 582 -8.68 -10.76 9.84
CA ARG A 582 -9.50 -10.38 11.00
C ARG A 582 -8.65 -10.14 12.26
N ARG A 583 -7.67 -11.01 12.50
CA ARG A 583 -6.78 -10.92 13.66
C ARG A 583 -5.85 -9.71 13.59
N GLN A 584 -5.08 -9.60 12.52
CA GLN A 584 -3.99 -8.64 12.42
C GLN A 584 -4.46 -7.30 11.89
N TRP A 585 -5.11 -7.28 10.73
CA TRP A 585 -5.62 -6.03 10.14
C TRP A 585 -6.79 -5.47 10.93
N GLY A 586 -7.62 -6.32 11.54
CA GLY A 586 -8.63 -5.85 12.49
C GLY A 586 -8.02 -5.13 13.68
N TYR A 587 -6.94 -5.67 14.27
CA TYR A 587 -6.23 -5.00 15.35
C TYR A 587 -5.53 -3.70 14.89
N MET A 588 -4.95 -3.68 13.68
CA MET A 588 -4.35 -2.45 13.12
C MET A 588 -5.36 -1.33 12.89
N LEU A 589 -6.66 -1.61 12.83
CA LEU A 589 -7.70 -0.59 12.74
C LEU A 589 -8.24 -0.20 14.12
N ASP A 590 -8.61 -1.18 14.94
CA ASP A 590 -9.36 -0.96 16.19
C ASP A 590 -8.48 -0.90 17.44
N GLY A 591 -7.21 -1.29 17.32
CA GLY A 591 -6.27 -1.29 18.43
C GLY A 591 -5.98 0.12 18.95
N PRO A 592 -5.61 0.25 20.24
CA PRO A 592 -5.26 1.53 20.82
C PRO A 592 -4.05 2.16 20.14
N GLY A 593 -4.15 3.44 19.79
CA GLY A 593 -3.06 4.19 19.15
C GLY A 593 -3.05 4.10 17.61
N PHE A 594 -3.89 3.27 16.99
CA PHE A 594 -4.03 3.25 15.53
C PHE A 594 -5.06 4.26 15.02
N THR A 595 -5.12 4.46 13.70
CA THR A 595 -5.87 5.55 13.06
C THR A 595 -7.33 5.21 12.79
N ASN A 596 -7.68 3.91 12.74
CA ASN A 596 -8.96 3.37 12.28
C ASN A 596 -9.28 3.60 10.79
N SER A 597 -8.38 4.22 10.02
CA SER A 597 -8.62 4.57 8.61
C SER A 597 -7.53 4.11 7.64
N THR A 598 -6.31 3.88 8.14
CA THR A 598 -5.13 3.53 7.35
C THR A 598 -4.34 2.41 8.04
N LEU A 599 -3.39 1.81 7.34
CA LEU A 599 -2.62 0.66 7.80
C LEU A 599 -1.19 1.05 8.19
N VAL A 600 -0.78 0.63 9.38
CA VAL A 600 0.55 0.88 9.95
C VAL A 600 1.63 0.09 9.23
N GLU A 601 2.85 0.62 9.23
CA GLU A 601 4.04 -0.02 8.66
C GLU A 601 4.45 -1.32 9.35
N GLY A 602 4.42 -1.34 10.68
CA GLY A 602 4.77 -2.49 11.51
C GLY A 602 4.51 -2.17 12.98
N PHE A 603 4.45 -3.17 13.84
CA PHE A 603 4.19 -2.96 15.27
C PHE A 603 4.72 -4.11 16.12
N ARG A 604 4.68 -3.99 17.45
CA ARG A 604 5.21 -5.02 18.36
C ARG A 604 4.23 -6.19 18.51
N MET A 605 4.78 -7.36 18.83
CA MET A 605 3.98 -8.57 19.10
C MET A 605 3.06 -8.46 20.32
N ASP A 606 3.30 -7.50 21.22
CA ASP A 606 2.45 -7.18 22.38
C ASP A 606 1.34 -6.17 22.04
N GLY A 607 1.22 -5.77 20.77
CA GLY A 607 0.17 -4.87 20.28
C GLY A 607 0.51 -3.39 20.40
N ASP A 608 1.69 -3.03 20.92
CA ASP A 608 2.15 -1.65 21.00
C ASP A 608 2.52 -1.11 19.60
N ILE A 609 2.15 0.15 19.32
CA ILE A 609 2.34 0.80 18.02
C ILE A 609 3.81 1.07 17.65
N GLN A 610 4.78 0.83 18.54
CA GLN A 610 6.19 0.90 18.19
C GLN A 610 6.53 -0.14 17.11
N TYR A 611 7.16 0.29 16.01
CA TYR A 611 7.81 -0.64 15.10
C TYR A 611 9.26 -0.88 15.55
N PRO A 612 9.67 -2.12 15.90
CA PRO A 612 11.01 -2.39 16.44
C PRO A 612 12.19 -2.04 15.53
N ALA A 613 11.95 -1.82 14.23
CA ALA A 613 12.96 -1.30 13.32
C ALA A 613 13.43 0.12 13.68
N TYR A 614 12.64 0.86 14.47
CA TYR A 614 12.95 2.21 14.91
C TYR A 614 13.24 2.27 16.39
N TRP A 615 14.11 3.21 16.75
CA TRP A 615 14.41 3.50 18.15
C TRP A 615 13.29 4.31 18.83
N SER A 616 12.45 5.03 18.06
CA SER A 616 11.30 5.81 18.54
C SER A 616 10.00 5.38 17.85
N SER A 617 8.89 5.39 18.60
CA SER A 617 7.56 5.00 18.10
C SER A 617 6.92 6.10 17.27
N THR A 618 7.30 7.34 17.51
CA THR A 618 6.81 8.54 16.81
C THR A 618 7.10 8.50 15.31
N ARG A 619 8.20 7.85 14.92
CA ARG A 619 8.62 7.71 13.52
C ARG A 619 7.73 6.78 12.73
N ASN A 620 7.17 5.75 13.38
CA ASN A 620 6.43 4.69 12.72
C ASN A 620 5.31 5.27 11.83
N SER A 621 5.23 4.85 10.57
CA SER A 621 4.18 5.30 9.68
C SER A 621 2.87 4.59 10.00
N HIS A 622 1.78 5.34 10.19
CA HIS A 622 0.44 4.78 10.32
C HIS A 622 -0.33 4.74 8.99
N ALA A 623 0.34 5.06 7.88
CA ALA A 623 -0.13 4.88 6.52
C ALA A 623 1.04 4.44 5.63
N HIS A 624 1.22 3.12 5.47
CA HIS A 624 2.32 2.53 4.70
C HIS A 624 1.79 1.54 3.64
N GLY A 625 2.18 1.75 2.39
CA GLY A 625 1.61 1.07 1.21
C GLY A 625 1.82 -0.45 1.23
N TRP A 626 2.95 -0.90 1.75
CA TRP A 626 3.25 -2.33 1.91
C TRP A 626 2.29 -3.11 2.82
N SER A 627 1.43 -2.42 3.58
CA SER A 627 0.49 -3.06 4.50
C SER A 627 -0.84 -3.40 3.84
N ALA A 628 -1.04 -2.98 2.59
CA ALA A 628 -2.31 -3.09 1.88
C ALA A 628 -2.56 -4.45 1.21
N GLY A 629 -1.77 -5.49 1.55
CA GLY A 629 -1.92 -6.85 1.02
C GLY A 629 -3.36 -7.42 1.01
N PRO A 630 -4.20 -7.22 2.05
CA PRO A 630 -5.58 -7.71 2.01
C PRO A 630 -6.43 -7.14 0.87
N THR A 631 -6.16 -5.91 0.44
CA THR A 631 -6.92 -5.25 -0.64
C THR A 631 -6.89 -6.10 -1.91
N SER A 632 -5.70 -6.56 -2.30
CA SER A 632 -5.55 -7.42 -3.47
C SER A 632 -5.94 -8.87 -3.17
N VAL A 633 -5.62 -9.43 -2.01
CA VAL A 633 -5.96 -10.83 -1.68
C VAL A 633 -7.47 -11.06 -1.62
N LEU A 634 -8.24 -10.14 -1.05
CA LEU A 634 -9.71 -10.23 -1.04
C LEU A 634 -10.29 -10.22 -2.46
N THR A 635 -9.72 -9.42 -3.37
CA THR A 635 -10.18 -9.36 -4.77
C THR A 635 -9.69 -10.52 -5.63
N ASP A 636 -8.39 -10.83 -5.59
CA ASP A 636 -7.75 -11.88 -6.38
C ASP A 636 -8.17 -13.28 -5.92
N SER A 637 -8.17 -13.51 -4.60
CA SER A 637 -8.19 -14.86 -4.05
C SER A 637 -9.52 -15.21 -3.39
N ILE A 638 -10.24 -14.27 -2.76
CA ILE A 638 -11.53 -14.54 -2.11
C ILE A 638 -12.69 -14.35 -3.10
N LEU A 639 -12.78 -13.20 -3.77
CA LEU A 639 -13.65 -13.03 -4.94
C LEU A 639 -13.18 -13.89 -6.12
N GLY A 640 -11.87 -14.14 -6.19
CA GLY A 640 -11.29 -15.08 -7.15
C GLY A 640 -10.95 -14.48 -8.51
N ILE A 641 -10.92 -13.15 -8.66
CA ILE A 641 -10.71 -12.48 -9.95
C ILE A 641 -9.21 -12.38 -10.26
N LYS A 642 -8.72 -13.21 -11.18
CA LYS A 642 -7.30 -13.20 -11.61
C LYS A 642 -7.16 -12.81 -13.07
N LEU A 643 -6.36 -11.77 -13.34
CA LEU A 643 -5.91 -11.45 -14.69
C LEU A 643 -4.73 -12.34 -15.07
N LEU A 644 -4.78 -12.97 -16.24
CA LEU A 644 -3.74 -13.87 -16.75
C LEU A 644 -2.90 -13.25 -17.86
N SER A 645 -3.44 -12.21 -18.51
CA SER A 645 -2.73 -11.41 -19.51
C SER A 645 -3.11 -9.93 -19.36
N PRO A 646 -2.40 -9.02 -20.06
CA PRO A 646 -2.59 -7.59 -19.88
C PRO A 646 -4.03 -7.13 -20.07
N LEU A 647 -4.46 -6.19 -19.21
CA LEU A 647 -5.82 -5.65 -19.11
C LEU A 647 -6.92 -6.66 -18.74
N GLY A 648 -6.57 -7.92 -18.56
CA GLY A 648 -7.54 -9.00 -18.40
C GLY A 648 -8.12 -9.50 -19.72
N LYS A 649 -7.39 -9.39 -20.85
CA LYS A 649 -7.79 -10.07 -22.10
C LYS A 649 -8.01 -11.57 -21.88
N THR A 650 -7.20 -12.18 -21.02
CA THR A 650 -7.43 -13.49 -20.46
C THR A 650 -7.49 -13.43 -18.95
N TRP A 651 -8.38 -14.23 -18.37
CA TRP A 651 -8.65 -14.21 -16.93
C TRP A 651 -9.08 -15.60 -16.40
N SER A 652 -9.03 -15.75 -15.08
CA SER A 652 -9.67 -16.85 -14.37
C SER A 652 -10.46 -16.29 -13.20
N ILE A 653 -11.69 -16.81 -13.02
CA ILE A 653 -12.54 -16.47 -11.89
C ILE A 653 -12.78 -17.74 -11.08
N THR A 654 -12.33 -17.74 -9.82
CA THR A 654 -12.45 -18.88 -8.90
C THR A 654 -12.86 -18.39 -7.51
N PRO A 655 -14.15 -18.14 -7.25
CA PRO A 655 -14.62 -17.60 -5.97
C PRO A 655 -14.36 -18.57 -4.82
N GLN A 656 -13.78 -18.07 -3.72
CA GLN A 656 -13.35 -18.85 -2.56
C GLN A 656 -13.72 -18.11 -1.26
N PRO A 657 -15.03 -18.05 -0.93
CA PRO A 657 -15.58 -17.19 0.13
C PRO A 657 -15.20 -17.62 1.55
N GLY A 658 -14.66 -18.84 1.75
CA GLY A 658 -14.39 -19.38 3.09
C GLY A 658 -15.67 -19.52 3.91
N ASP A 659 -15.73 -18.85 5.07
CA ASP A 659 -16.88 -18.79 5.96
C ASP A 659 -17.91 -17.70 5.62
N LEU A 660 -17.65 -16.88 4.60
CA LEU A 660 -18.57 -15.82 4.18
C LEU A 660 -19.80 -16.41 3.48
N THR A 661 -20.97 -15.84 3.80
CA THR A 661 -22.24 -16.18 3.16
C THR A 661 -22.60 -15.21 2.05
N HIS A 662 -21.97 -14.04 2.02
CA HIS A 662 -22.11 -13.06 0.95
C HIS A 662 -20.77 -12.37 0.72
N VAL A 663 -20.32 -12.32 -0.53
CA VAL A 663 -19.16 -11.55 -0.96
C VAL A 663 -19.37 -11.05 -2.38
N GLU A 664 -19.25 -9.74 -2.57
CA GLU A 664 -19.41 -9.05 -3.83
C GLU A 664 -18.25 -8.06 -4.01
N GLY A 665 -17.77 -7.91 -5.24
CA GLY A 665 -16.81 -6.89 -5.57
C GLY A 665 -16.31 -7.00 -6.99
N GLY A 666 -15.44 -6.08 -7.34
CA GLY A 666 -14.97 -5.96 -8.71
C GLY A 666 -14.08 -4.76 -8.91
N PHE A 667 -13.51 -4.67 -10.09
CA PHE A 667 -12.72 -3.53 -10.53
C PHE A 667 -12.82 -3.34 -12.04
N GLN A 668 -12.46 -2.16 -12.52
CA GLN A 668 -12.48 -1.81 -13.93
C GLN A 668 -11.06 -1.58 -14.45
N THR A 669 -10.72 -2.25 -15.55
CA THR A 669 -9.55 -1.92 -16.38
C THR A 669 -9.99 -1.06 -17.56
N SER A 670 -9.05 -0.62 -18.40
CA SER A 670 -9.42 0.03 -19.67
C SER A 670 -10.13 -0.90 -20.66
N LEU A 671 -10.10 -2.22 -20.45
CA LEU A 671 -10.88 -3.18 -21.22
C LEU A 671 -12.35 -3.22 -20.78
N GLY A 672 -12.62 -3.04 -19.48
CA GLY A 672 -13.96 -3.00 -18.90
C GLY A 672 -14.03 -3.51 -17.47
N LYS A 673 -15.23 -3.82 -17.00
CA LYS A 673 -15.50 -4.26 -15.62
C LYS A 673 -15.31 -5.77 -15.45
N PHE A 674 -14.69 -6.13 -14.32
CA PHE A 674 -14.71 -7.47 -13.75
C PHE A 674 -15.50 -7.41 -12.45
N VAL A 675 -16.58 -8.20 -12.34
CA VAL A 675 -17.42 -8.24 -11.14
C VAL A 675 -17.71 -9.69 -10.77
N VAL A 676 -17.68 -9.98 -9.47
CA VAL A 676 -18.15 -11.23 -8.89
C VAL A 676 -19.10 -10.90 -7.75
N ASN A 677 -20.27 -11.53 -7.74
CA ASN A 677 -21.19 -11.55 -6.60
C ASN A 677 -21.48 -13.00 -6.24
N TYR A 678 -21.21 -13.37 -4.99
CA TYR A 678 -21.47 -14.68 -4.45
C TYR A 678 -22.39 -14.58 -3.23
N ASP A 679 -23.48 -15.35 -3.28
CA ASP A 679 -24.43 -15.52 -2.19
C ASP A 679 -24.58 -16.99 -1.83
N LYS A 680 -24.64 -17.28 -0.52
CA LYS A 680 -24.90 -18.61 0.01
C LYS A 680 -26.06 -18.56 1.00
N THR A 681 -27.09 -19.34 0.72
CA THR A 681 -28.22 -19.56 1.61
C THR A 681 -28.25 -21.01 2.12
N ALA A 682 -29.24 -21.33 2.95
CA ALA A 682 -29.48 -22.72 3.35
C ALA A 682 -29.99 -23.62 2.19
N GLU A 683 -30.40 -23.03 1.07
CA GLU A 683 -31.03 -23.74 -0.06
C GLU A 683 -30.15 -23.82 -1.31
N GLU A 684 -29.38 -22.79 -1.57
CA GLU A 684 -28.62 -22.65 -2.79
C GLU A 684 -27.41 -21.72 -2.60
N GLU A 685 -26.44 -21.88 -3.50
CA GLU A 685 -25.38 -20.91 -3.73
C GLU A 685 -25.64 -20.23 -5.09
N ILE A 686 -25.51 -18.91 -5.14
CA ILE A 686 -25.70 -18.11 -6.35
C ILE A 686 -24.38 -17.41 -6.65
N LEU A 687 -23.99 -17.45 -7.92
CA LEU A 687 -22.82 -16.76 -8.42
C LEU A 687 -23.21 -15.90 -9.63
N GLU A 688 -22.92 -14.62 -9.56
CA GLU A 688 -23.00 -13.70 -10.69
C GLU A 688 -21.61 -13.22 -11.06
N VAL A 689 -21.35 -13.15 -12.37
CA VAL A 689 -20.06 -12.74 -12.91
C VAL A 689 -20.29 -11.76 -14.06
N GLU A 690 -19.51 -10.69 -14.09
CA GLU A 690 -19.39 -9.77 -15.23
C GLU A 690 -17.93 -9.74 -15.68
N THR A 691 -17.69 -9.89 -16.98
CA THR A 691 -16.36 -9.69 -17.58
C THR A 691 -16.44 -8.88 -18.87
N PRO A 692 -15.36 -8.16 -19.26
CA PRO A 692 -15.40 -7.24 -20.39
C PRO A 692 -15.54 -7.93 -21.74
N GLU A 693 -16.24 -7.31 -22.69
CA GLU A 693 -16.20 -7.71 -24.10
C GLU A 693 -14.74 -7.78 -24.62
N GLY A 694 -14.47 -8.72 -25.53
CA GLY A 694 -13.12 -8.95 -26.04
C GLY A 694 -12.17 -9.66 -25.05
N SER A 695 -12.66 -10.08 -23.88
CA SER A 695 -11.96 -10.99 -22.97
C SER A 695 -12.49 -12.42 -23.04
N PHE A 696 -11.67 -13.40 -22.67
CA PHE A 696 -12.08 -14.80 -22.51
C PHE A 696 -11.33 -15.46 -21.35
N GLY A 697 -11.93 -16.45 -20.71
CA GLY A 697 -11.34 -17.03 -19.52
C GLY A 697 -12.03 -18.28 -19.01
N THR A 698 -11.59 -18.72 -17.83
CA THR A 698 -12.14 -19.90 -17.15
C THR A 698 -12.86 -19.49 -15.88
N LEU A 699 -14.10 -19.95 -15.75
CA LEU A 699 -14.85 -19.88 -14.50
C LEU A 699 -14.79 -21.24 -13.78
N ASN A 700 -14.16 -21.28 -12.59
CA ASN A 700 -14.07 -22.48 -11.76
C ASN A 700 -14.95 -22.34 -10.52
N TRP A 701 -16.16 -22.90 -10.58
CA TRP A 701 -17.11 -22.86 -9.47
C TRP A 701 -18.00 -24.11 -9.45
N GLY A 702 -18.51 -24.45 -8.26
CA GLY A 702 -19.54 -25.47 -8.10
C GLY A 702 -19.13 -26.93 -8.34
N GLY A 703 -17.88 -27.22 -8.71
CA GLY A 703 -17.43 -28.56 -9.08
C GLY A 703 -17.35 -28.81 -10.59
N LEU A 704 -17.50 -27.75 -11.40
CA LEU A 704 -17.20 -27.77 -12.84
C LEU A 704 -15.69 -28.00 -13.03
N VAL A 705 -15.28 -29.28 -13.13
CA VAL A 705 -13.89 -29.67 -13.36
C VAL A 705 -13.51 -29.32 -14.81
N GLY A 706 -12.51 -28.46 -14.99
CA GLY A 706 -12.06 -27.98 -16.31
C GLY A 706 -12.50 -26.55 -16.64
N GLY A 707 -13.37 -25.96 -15.82
CA GLY A 707 -13.90 -24.61 -15.98
C GLY A 707 -14.85 -24.48 -17.16
N MET A 708 -15.77 -23.51 -17.10
CA MET A 708 -16.52 -23.10 -18.30
C MET A 708 -15.63 -22.13 -19.09
N GLY A 709 -15.26 -22.50 -20.31
CA GLY A 709 -14.68 -21.54 -21.26
C GLY A 709 -15.75 -20.51 -21.59
N MET A 710 -15.59 -19.29 -21.09
CA MET A 710 -16.51 -18.20 -21.42
C MET A 710 -16.03 -17.55 -22.72
N GLU A 711 -16.67 -17.93 -23.84
CA GLU A 711 -16.42 -17.30 -25.13
C GLU A 711 -16.96 -15.87 -25.11
N THR A 712 -16.05 -14.90 -25.09
CA THR A 712 -16.30 -13.46 -25.14
C THR A 712 -17.09 -12.92 -23.93
N GLY A 713 -16.67 -11.76 -23.41
CA GLY A 713 -17.24 -11.12 -22.22
C GLY A 713 -18.77 -11.07 -22.13
N GLY A 714 -19.26 -10.70 -20.95
CA GLY A 714 -20.70 -10.60 -20.69
C GLY A 714 -21.03 -10.78 -19.22
N LYS A 715 -22.28 -11.16 -18.98
CA LYS A 715 -22.86 -11.34 -17.65
C LYS A 715 -23.38 -12.76 -17.53
N TRP A 716 -23.10 -13.41 -16.41
CA TRP A 716 -23.57 -14.78 -16.13
C TRP A 716 -24.17 -14.84 -14.74
N ARG A 717 -25.23 -15.63 -14.62
CA ARG A 717 -25.84 -15.99 -13.33
C ARG A 717 -25.95 -17.50 -13.25
N LEU A 718 -25.29 -18.08 -12.25
CA LEU A 718 -25.26 -19.50 -11.98
C LEU A 718 -25.83 -19.78 -10.59
N THR A 719 -26.52 -20.89 -10.44
CA THR A 719 -27.11 -21.34 -9.18
C THR A 719 -26.75 -22.79 -8.95
N LYS A 720 -26.26 -23.10 -7.75
CA LYS A 720 -25.98 -24.47 -7.29
C LYS A 720 -26.99 -24.84 -6.22
N GLY A 721 -27.90 -25.75 -6.56
CA GLY A 721 -28.91 -26.24 -5.64
C GLY A 721 -28.36 -27.27 -4.64
N LYS A 722 -29.19 -27.67 -3.66
CA LYS A 722 -28.87 -28.75 -2.71
C LYS A 722 -28.52 -30.09 -3.36
N ASP A 723 -29.02 -30.33 -4.57
CA ASP A 723 -28.71 -31.52 -5.37
C ASP A 723 -27.26 -31.51 -5.92
N GLY A 724 -26.51 -30.43 -5.68
CA GLY A 724 -25.14 -30.22 -6.14
C GLY A 724 -25.06 -29.85 -7.62
N ARG A 725 -26.19 -29.75 -8.34
CA ARG A 725 -26.23 -29.41 -9.76
C ARG A 725 -26.13 -27.91 -9.93
N VAL A 726 -25.32 -27.51 -10.91
CA VAL A 726 -25.21 -26.11 -11.35
C VAL A 726 -26.21 -25.88 -12.48
N ARG A 727 -26.96 -24.79 -12.41
CA ARG A 727 -27.91 -24.31 -13.42
C ARG A 727 -27.64 -22.83 -13.70
N GLY A 728 -28.18 -22.30 -14.80
CA GLY A 728 -28.06 -20.89 -15.19
C GLY A 728 -27.29 -20.73 -16.48
N GLY A 729 -26.86 -19.50 -16.80
CA GLY A 729 -26.20 -19.21 -18.07
C GLY A 729 -25.87 -17.73 -18.26
N LYS A 730 -25.59 -17.36 -19.51
CA LYS A 730 -25.36 -15.96 -19.90
C LYS A 730 -26.68 -15.19 -19.80
N VAL A 731 -26.66 -14.02 -19.18
CA VAL A 731 -27.83 -13.13 -19.02
C VAL A 731 -27.62 -11.84 -19.81
N GLY A 732 -28.72 -11.18 -20.20
CA GLY A 732 -28.67 -9.85 -20.85
C GLY A 732 -28.24 -8.71 -19.91
N ASP A 733 -28.38 -7.46 -20.36
CA ASP A 733 -27.76 -6.29 -19.71
C ASP A 733 -28.19 -5.97 -18.26
N ARG A 734 -29.26 -6.58 -17.73
CA ARG A 734 -29.80 -6.24 -16.40
C ARG A 734 -29.36 -7.20 -15.31
N PHE A 735 -28.30 -6.83 -14.58
CA PHE A 735 -28.29 -7.03 -13.14
C PHE A 735 -29.06 -5.86 -12.52
N VAL A 736 -30.21 -6.12 -11.89
CA VAL A 736 -30.84 -5.11 -11.04
C VAL A 736 -30.20 -5.23 -9.67
N TYR A 737 -29.28 -4.32 -9.34
CA TYR A 737 -28.68 -4.20 -8.01
C TYR A 737 -29.80 -3.95 -6.98
N GLN A 738 -30.33 -5.01 -6.36
CA GLN A 738 -31.26 -4.88 -5.24
C GLN A 738 -30.50 -5.00 -3.93
N ASN A 739 -30.72 -3.99 -3.09
CA ASN A 739 -30.13 -3.83 -1.77
C ASN A 739 -30.24 -5.08 -0.89
N GLY A 740 -29.09 -5.66 -0.54
CA GLY A 740 -28.95 -6.58 0.61
C GLY A 740 -29.77 -7.87 0.54
N PRO A 741 -29.81 -8.66 1.64
CA PRO A 741 -30.33 -10.02 1.67
C PRO A 741 -31.88 -10.07 1.70
N SER A 742 -32.56 -9.27 0.88
CA SER A 742 -34.01 -9.30 0.73
C SER A 742 -34.42 -9.76 -0.66
N ARG A 743 -34.84 -11.03 -0.70
CA ARG A 743 -35.83 -11.66 -1.58
C ARG A 743 -36.44 -10.73 -2.66
N GLY A 744 -35.81 -10.71 -3.83
CA GLY A 744 -36.41 -10.26 -5.07
C GLY A 744 -35.80 -11.03 -6.22
N ARG A 745 -36.54 -11.98 -6.81
CA ARG A 745 -36.09 -12.73 -8.00
C ARG A 745 -36.15 -11.81 -9.22
N PRO A 746 -35.04 -11.54 -9.94
CA PRO A 746 -35.12 -11.16 -11.34
C PRO A 746 -35.67 -12.35 -12.13
N GLN A 747 -36.54 -12.11 -13.12
CA GLN A 747 -37.05 -13.15 -14.00
C GLN A 747 -35.93 -13.68 -14.91
N ASP A 748 -35.68 -15.00 -14.84
CA ASP A 748 -34.92 -15.75 -15.83
C ASP A 748 -35.51 -15.52 -17.23
N ALA A 749 -34.71 -14.99 -18.15
CA ALA A 749 -35.05 -14.89 -19.56
C ALA A 749 -34.13 -15.74 -20.46
N GLY A 750 -33.34 -16.66 -19.89
CA GLY A 750 -32.40 -17.48 -20.66
C GLY A 750 -32.41 -18.93 -20.22
N THR A 751 -33.19 -19.75 -20.92
CA THR A 751 -33.12 -21.22 -20.84
C THR A 751 -32.09 -21.74 -21.83
N GLU A 752 -30.86 -21.97 -21.38
CA GLU A 752 -30.04 -23.06 -21.91
C GLU A 752 -29.43 -23.79 -20.70
N GLU A 753 -29.78 -25.07 -20.54
CA GLU A 753 -29.04 -25.96 -19.63
C GLU A 753 -27.62 -26.10 -20.17
N LEU A 754 -26.64 -25.79 -19.31
CA LEU A 754 -25.20 -25.95 -19.57
C LEU A 754 -24.76 -27.41 -19.51
#